data_AF-A0A1F4AEW0-F1
#
_entry.id   AF-A0A1F4AEW0-F1
#
_cell.length_a   1.000
_cell.length_b   1.000
_cell.length_c   1.000
_cell.angle_alpha   90.00
_cell.angle_beta   90.00
_cell.angle_gamma   90.00
#
_symmetry.space_group_name_H-M   'P 1'
#
loop_
_entity.id
_entity.type
_entity.pdbx_description
1 polymer ?
#
loop_
_entity_poly.entity_id
_entity_poly.type
_entity_poly.pdbx_seq_one_letter_code
_entity_poly.pdbx_strand_id
1 'polypeptide(L)'
;MSETLSDAIERDDLAQARRLLLAGSDPDAMVIDDYTPLGYCATTGRTEFVALLLEFGANPAYRDRQGRSAADYALARGHHGIVRMLTEAQRGTGARAGSSQVTQTDVGLLRSIWGAEIAQQVARHFRDDTGTQAPMPRATSIRPPQQQNESEPAQPSPPPRAPVKEIDLNALVGQKAAKAGIAQVIALARVNAERRTRGLPAHQVTLHAVFSGSPGTGKTTFARYYAQEIRKLGILSKGHLVEVSRQELVAEYAGQTAVKTGKVVESAKGGVLFIDEAYSLKHAKDDAFGQEAIDTMLKMMEDMREDLIVILAGYTDEMREFLHLNPGLKSRVPNHLFFEDFTQAELAAIFDDMCRKSGILVSPDNRQLAIAEIMKRRKGRYFGNAREVRNLFERALAQQSARLSMRDLKSLTQEELNTFVTADLTEDPEDYVAAPAGDKPVQDARRPMERLEALHGLAGVKRAIREIADYYSIRRLRGEGAASQDVGLHMVFTGNPGTGKTTVARLLGAIYRELEILPTGHLIEADRSALVGEYLGQTAIKTRERVEAALGGVLFVDEAYALSQDIRGGDSYGQEAINSLVKLMDDQRDSFAVVLAGYPAPMEGFLDTNPGLRSRVSRTLVFEDYTDEELAKIAHDFVAQNGYQLDENAAKKLPSVIAALRTAEGRNFGNARSVRGLLEGAYKAQASRLMRAGKPETLDKGELSRLAAEDLGDPSTPGSA
;
A
#
# COMPACT_ATOMS: atom_id res chain seq x y z
N MET A 1 -11.06 -37.15 -21.89
CA MET A 1 -10.71 -35.98 -21.06
C MET A 1 -9.70 -35.17 -21.84
N SER A 2 -9.84 -33.85 -21.94
CA SER A 2 -8.82 -33.02 -22.58
C SER A 2 -7.57 -33.05 -21.71
N GLU A 3 -6.49 -33.65 -22.18
CA GLU A 3 -5.22 -33.70 -21.45
C GLU A 3 -4.63 -32.29 -21.38
N THR A 4 -4.34 -31.83 -20.16
CA THR A 4 -3.85 -30.47 -19.90
C THR A 4 -2.32 -30.43 -19.85
N LEU A 5 -1.74 -29.23 -19.98
CA LEU A 5 -0.28 -29.06 -19.86
C LEU A 5 0.23 -29.48 -18.47
N SER A 6 -0.60 -29.30 -17.42
CA SER A 6 -0.31 -29.76 -16.05
C SER A 6 -0.17 -31.28 -15.99
N ASP A 7 -1.10 -32.02 -16.58
CA ASP A 7 -1.08 -33.49 -16.60
C ASP A 7 0.17 -34.02 -17.30
N ALA A 8 0.59 -33.38 -18.38
CA ALA A 8 1.80 -33.75 -19.12
C ALA A 8 3.08 -33.46 -18.31
N ILE A 9 3.12 -32.35 -17.58
CA ILE A 9 4.22 -31.99 -16.69
C ILE A 9 4.28 -32.96 -15.51
N GLU A 10 3.16 -33.24 -14.82
CA GLU A 10 3.14 -34.15 -13.68
C GLU A 10 3.59 -35.57 -14.06
N ARG A 11 3.17 -36.05 -15.23
CA ARG A 11 3.53 -37.37 -15.79
C ARG A 11 4.90 -37.45 -16.44
N ASP A 12 5.65 -36.34 -16.47
CA ASP A 12 6.98 -36.25 -17.08
C ASP A 12 6.99 -36.54 -18.60
N ASP A 13 5.88 -36.24 -19.29
CA ASP A 13 5.74 -36.41 -20.75
C ASP A 13 6.09 -35.11 -21.49
N LEU A 14 7.39 -34.95 -21.76
CA LEU A 14 7.94 -33.78 -22.47
C LEU A 14 7.39 -33.65 -23.91
N ALA A 15 7.14 -34.77 -24.59
CA ALA A 15 6.65 -34.78 -25.96
C ALA A 15 5.18 -34.31 -26.04
N GLN A 16 4.38 -34.67 -25.04
CA GLN A 16 3.01 -34.20 -24.93
C GLN A 16 2.94 -32.73 -24.51
N ALA A 17 3.75 -32.29 -23.55
CA ALA A 17 3.83 -30.89 -23.15
C ALA A 17 4.20 -29.97 -24.34
N ARG A 18 5.17 -30.41 -25.18
CA ARG A 18 5.53 -29.69 -26.41
C ARG A 18 4.37 -29.60 -27.41
N ARG A 19 3.62 -30.69 -27.60
CA ARG A 19 2.44 -30.69 -28.50
C ARG A 19 1.37 -29.71 -28.01
N LEU A 20 1.13 -29.64 -26.71
CA LEU A 20 0.14 -28.75 -26.11
C LEU A 20 0.54 -27.27 -26.21
N LEU A 21 1.83 -26.96 -26.01
CA LEU A 21 2.37 -25.60 -26.19
C LEU A 21 2.33 -25.17 -27.67
N LEU A 22 2.67 -26.06 -28.61
CA LEU A 22 2.53 -25.79 -30.05
C LEU A 22 1.07 -25.58 -30.49
N ALA A 23 0.12 -26.19 -29.79
CA ALA A 23 -1.31 -25.99 -30.02
C ALA A 23 -1.84 -24.66 -29.42
N GLY A 24 -0.97 -23.84 -28.82
CA GLY A 24 -1.31 -22.52 -28.28
C GLY A 24 -1.71 -22.52 -26.80
N SER A 25 -1.37 -23.55 -26.03
CA SER A 25 -1.54 -23.53 -24.57
C SER A 25 -0.65 -22.44 -23.97
N ASP A 26 -1.23 -21.57 -23.14
CA ASP A 26 -0.49 -20.51 -22.43
C ASP A 26 0.44 -21.13 -21.37
N PRO A 27 1.77 -20.90 -21.44
CA PRO A 27 2.74 -21.47 -20.51
C PRO A 27 2.67 -20.89 -19.08
N ASP A 28 2.01 -19.74 -18.89
CA ASP A 28 1.88 -19.06 -17.58
C ASP A 28 0.46 -19.14 -16.97
N ALA A 29 -0.55 -19.60 -17.73
CA ALA A 29 -1.96 -19.55 -17.29
C ALA A 29 -2.38 -20.61 -16.27
N MET A 30 -1.61 -21.67 -16.05
CA MET A 30 -2.02 -22.82 -15.23
C MET A 30 -1.34 -22.84 -13.86
N VAL A 31 -2.04 -23.30 -12.82
CA VAL A 31 -1.51 -23.45 -11.46
C VAL A 31 -1.39 -24.94 -11.14
N ILE A 32 -0.18 -25.41 -10.84
CA ILE A 32 0.12 -26.79 -10.40
C ILE A 32 0.49 -26.73 -8.92
N ASP A 33 -0.31 -27.29 -8.01
CA ASP A 33 -0.04 -27.28 -6.56
C ASP A 33 0.32 -25.88 -6.00
N ASP A 34 -0.41 -24.83 -6.43
CA ASP A 34 -0.15 -23.41 -6.11
C ASP A 34 1.11 -22.77 -6.76
N TYR A 35 1.83 -23.49 -7.62
CA TYR A 35 2.98 -22.97 -8.39
C TYR A 35 2.60 -22.65 -9.84
N THR A 36 3.33 -21.73 -10.47
CA THR A 36 3.34 -21.65 -11.94
C THR A 36 4.00 -22.90 -12.52
N PRO A 37 3.76 -23.27 -13.80
CA PRO A 37 4.39 -24.44 -14.40
C PRO A 37 5.91 -24.33 -14.37
N LEU A 38 6.43 -23.11 -14.56
CA LEU A 38 7.84 -22.78 -14.44
C LEU A 38 8.36 -22.93 -12.99
N GLY A 39 7.59 -22.47 -11.99
CA GLY A 39 7.91 -22.63 -10.57
C GLY A 39 7.89 -24.09 -10.10
N TYR A 40 6.94 -24.88 -10.58
CA TYR A 40 6.86 -26.32 -10.31
C TYR A 40 8.07 -27.06 -10.89
N CYS A 41 8.40 -26.80 -12.16
CA CYS A 41 9.58 -27.40 -12.82
C CYS A 41 10.89 -26.95 -12.16
N ALA A 42 10.98 -25.68 -11.73
CA ALA A 42 12.14 -25.14 -11.02
C ALA A 42 12.31 -25.74 -9.62
N THR A 43 11.21 -26.02 -8.91
CA THR A 43 11.24 -26.68 -7.59
C THR A 43 11.63 -28.15 -7.69
N THR A 44 11.11 -28.84 -8.72
CA THR A 44 11.33 -30.28 -8.93
C THR A 44 12.63 -30.61 -9.66
N GLY A 45 13.33 -29.61 -10.21
CA GLY A 45 14.62 -29.80 -10.88
C GLY A 45 14.51 -30.24 -12.36
N ARG A 46 13.34 -30.08 -12.98
CA ARG A 46 13.04 -30.53 -14.35
C ARG A 46 13.58 -29.54 -15.38
N THR A 47 14.90 -29.60 -15.60
CA THR A 47 15.65 -28.65 -16.45
C THR A 47 15.14 -28.58 -17.89
N GLU A 48 14.73 -29.71 -18.47
CA GLU A 48 14.22 -29.78 -19.86
C GLU A 48 12.85 -29.10 -20.02
N PHE A 49 11.97 -29.23 -19.02
CA PHE A 49 10.70 -28.52 -18.99
C PHE A 49 10.87 -27.02 -18.76
N VAL A 50 11.84 -26.60 -17.93
CA VAL A 50 12.17 -25.18 -17.77
C VAL A 50 12.63 -24.58 -19.11
N ALA A 51 13.51 -25.27 -19.84
CA ALA A 51 13.96 -24.81 -21.16
C ALA A 51 12.80 -24.73 -22.17
N LEU A 52 11.93 -25.74 -22.20
CA LEU A 52 10.77 -25.78 -23.07
C LEU A 52 9.77 -24.65 -22.75
N LEU A 53 9.44 -24.42 -21.49
CA LEU A 53 8.52 -23.36 -21.07
C LEU A 53 9.08 -21.96 -21.42
N LEU A 54 10.38 -21.74 -21.21
CA LEU A 54 11.04 -20.49 -21.59
C LEU A 54 11.06 -20.27 -23.11
N GLU A 55 11.23 -21.33 -23.91
CA GLU A 55 11.16 -21.26 -25.38
C GLU A 55 9.79 -20.78 -25.87
N PHE A 56 8.73 -21.18 -25.18
CA PHE A 56 7.34 -20.77 -25.48
C PHE A 56 6.90 -19.49 -24.76
N GLY A 57 7.83 -18.78 -24.11
CA GLY A 57 7.60 -17.43 -23.59
C GLY A 57 7.11 -17.36 -22.14
N ALA A 58 7.26 -18.41 -21.34
CA ALA A 58 6.97 -18.37 -19.91
C ALA A 58 7.77 -17.25 -19.22
N ASN A 59 7.11 -16.46 -18.36
CA ASN A 59 7.74 -15.31 -17.71
C ASN A 59 8.60 -15.73 -16.49
N PRO A 60 9.95 -15.68 -16.57
CA PRO A 60 10.81 -16.05 -15.45
C PRO A 60 10.79 -15.04 -14.29
N ALA A 61 10.24 -13.83 -14.49
CA ALA A 61 10.10 -12.80 -13.46
C ALA A 61 8.75 -12.85 -12.72
N TYR A 62 7.85 -13.77 -13.11
CA TYR A 62 6.58 -13.94 -12.42
C TYR A 62 6.80 -14.33 -10.95
N ARG A 63 6.12 -13.63 -10.05
CA ARG A 63 6.11 -13.91 -8.60
C ARG A 63 4.74 -14.40 -8.20
N ASP A 64 4.71 -15.46 -7.40
CA ASP A 64 3.47 -16.02 -6.87
C ASP A 64 2.88 -15.17 -5.72
N ARG A 65 1.78 -15.65 -5.13
CA ARG A 65 1.10 -15.00 -3.98
C ARG A 65 1.97 -14.87 -2.72
N GLN A 66 3.08 -15.61 -2.64
CA GLN A 66 4.04 -15.57 -1.55
C GLN A 66 5.27 -14.71 -1.90
N GLY A 67 5.23 -14.03 -3.06
CA GLY A 67 6.30 -13.16 -3.54
C GLY A 67 7.51 -13.92 -4.10
N ARG A 68 7.43 -15.24 -4.30
CA ARG A 68 8.56 -16.07 -4.75
C ARG A 68 8.54 -16.25 -6.26
N SER A 69 9.71 -16.12 -6.89
CA SER A 69 9.92 -16.39 -8.32
C SER A 69 10.39 -17.83 -8.55
N ALA A 70 10.32 -18.31 -9.79
CA ALA A 70 10.87 -19.63 -10.16
C ALA A 70 12.37 -19.76 -9.81
N ALA A 71 13.13 -18.66 -9.86
CA ALA A 71 14.54 -18.66 -9.47
C ALA A 71 14.72 -18.83 -7.95
N ASP A 72 13.84 -18.23 -7.15
CA ASP A 72 13.84 -18.38 -5.69
C ASP A 72 13.56 -19.84 -5.29
N TYR A 73 12.66 -20.50 -6.02
CA TYR A 73 12.35 -21.93 -5.85
C TYR A 73 13.50 -22.86 -6.21
N ALA A 74 14.14 -22.61 -7.36
CA ALA A 74 15.32 -23.36 -7.77
C ALA A 74 16.48 -23.18 -6.78
N LEU A 75 16.68 -21.96 -6.27
CA LEU A 75 17.73 -21.66 -5.29
C LEU A 75 17.49 -22.37 -3.95
N ALA A 76 16.24 -22.35 -3.45
CA ALA A 76 15.87 -23.02 -2.20
C ALA A 76 16.06 -24.55 -2.25
N ARG A 77 16.02 -25.15 -3.44
CA ARG A 77 16.22 -26.60 -3.66
C ARG A 77 17.62 -26.97 -4.17
N GLY A 78 18.52 -25.99 -4.32
CA GLY A 78 19.90 -26.22 -4.76
C GLY A 78 20.09 -26.47 -6.26
N HIS A 79 19.09 -26.15 -7.09
CA HIS A 79 19.11 -26.37 -8.54
C HIS A 79 19.85 -25.23 -9.26
N HIS A 80 21.15 -25.10 -9.02
CA HIS A 80 21.98 -23.98 -9.51
C HIS A 80 22.00 -23.84 -11.04
N GLY A 81 21.85 -24.94 -11.80
CA GLY A 81 21.72 -24.89 -13.26
C GLY A 81 20.46 -24.18 -13.73
N ILE A 82 19.33 -24.42 -13.05
CA ILE A 82 18.05 -23.77 -13.33
C ILE A 82 18.08 -22.29 -12.90
N VAL A 83 18.71 -21.96 -11.77
CA VAL A 83 18.90 -20.56 -11.33
C VAL A 83 19.63 -19.76 -12.40
N ARG A 84 20.72 -20.30 -12.97
CA ARG A 84 21.47 -19.64 -14.05
C ARG A 84 20.61 -19.46 -15.29
N MET A 85 19.89 -20.51 -15.70
CA MET A 85 18.99 -20.49 -16.86
C MET A 85 17.90 -19.42 -16.74
N LEU A 86 17.27 -19.31 -15.56
CA LEU A 86 16.22 -18.31 -15.29
C LEU A 86 16.78 -16.90 -15.17
N THR A 87 17.95 -16.73 -14.55
CA THR A 87 18.61 -15.43 -14.42
C THR A 87 19.08 -14.90 -15.78
N GLU A 88 19.56 -15.77 -16.66
CA GLU A 88 19.96 -15.43 -18.02
C GLU A 88 18.75 -15.11 -18.91
N ALA A 89 17.65 -15.86 -18.76
CA ALA A 89 16.39 -15.55 -19.44
C ALA A 89 15.83 -14.18 -19.00
N GLN A 90 15.90 -13.83 -17.71
CA GLN A 90 15.52 -12.50 -17.19
C GLN A 90 16.41 -11.36 -17.74
N ARG A 91 17.68 -11.63 -18.04
CA ARG A 91 18.59 -10.66 -18.67
C ARG A 91 18.32 -10.49 -20.17
N GLY A 92 17.92 -11.56 -20.85
CA GLY A 92 17.62 -11.57 -22.29
C GLY A 92 16.28 -10.92 -22.65
N THR A 93 15.26 -11.02 -21.79
CA THR A 93 13.96 -10.34 -21.98
C THR A 93 14.06 -8.81 -21.89
N GLY A 94 15.15 -8.28 -21.33
CA GLY A 94 15.46 -6.84 -21.32
C GLY A 94 15.91 -6.26 -22.67
N ALA A 95 16.24 -7.09 -23.68
CA ALA A 95 16.85 -6.63 -24.93
C ALA A 95 15.94 -6.64 -26.17
N ARG A 96 14.68 -7.11 -26.07
CA ARG A 96 13.76 -7.17 -27.22
C ARG A 96 12.31 -6.90 -26.85
N ALA A 97 11.92 -5.63 -26.93
CA ALA A 97 10.52 -5.24 -27.05
C ALA A 97 10.40 -4.19 -28.15
N GLY A 98 10.44 -4.66 -29.40
CA GLY A 98 10.43 -3.81 -30.59
C GLY A 98 10.53 -4.57 -31.91
N SER A 99 9.73 -5.62 -32.11
CA SER A 99 9.33 -6.13 -33.44
C SER A 99 8.41 -7.33 -33.29
N SER A 100 7.18 -7.22 -33.77
CA SER A 100 6.29 -8.35 -34.02
C SER A 100 6.84 -9.16 -35.19
N GLN A 101 7.74 -10.11 -34.92
CA GLN A 101 8.08 -11.27 -35.77
C GLN A 101 9.26 -12.01 -35.12
N VAL A 102 8.98 -13.14 -34.46
CA VAL A 102 10.01 -14.12 -34.09
C VAL A 102 10.46 -14.78 -35.39
N THR A 103 11.61 -14.35 -35.92
CA THR A 103 12.24 -15.00 -37.07
C THR A 103 13.25 -16.04 -36.61
N GLN A 104 13.60 -16.96 -37.51
CA GLN A 104 14.46 -18.15 -37.38
C GLN A 104 15.87 -17.95 -36.77
N THR A 105 16.16 -16.76 -36.24
CA THR A 105 17.43 -16.34 -35.64
C THR A 105 17.51 -16.61 -34.13
N ASP A 106 16.43 -17.08 -33.51
CA ASP A 106 16.35 -17.19 -32.03
C ASP A 106 16.83 -18.53 -31.46
N VAL A 107 17.04 -19.53 -32.31
CA VAL A 107 17.68 -20.80 -31.92
C VAL A 107 19.21 -20.64 -31.80
N GLY A 108 19.79 -19.66 -32.50
CA GLY A 108 21.23 -19.37 -32.46
C GLY A 108 21.67 -18.73 -31.15
N LEU A 109 20.82 -17.87 -30.56
CA LEU A 109 21.08 -17.22 -29.30
C LEU A 109 20.96 -18.22 -28.12
N LEU A 110 19.95 -19.10 -28.17
CA LEU A 110 19.76 -20.15 -27.15
C LEU A 110 20.90 -21.18 -27.14
N ARG A 111 21.47 -21.52 -28.31
CA ARG A 111 22.71 -22.32 -28.40
C ARG A 111 23.93 -21.67 -27.77
N SER A 112 24.01 -20.33 -27.80
CA SER A 112 25.14 -19.59 -27.24
C SER A 112 25.09 -19.45 -25.72
N ILE A 113 23.89 -19.56 -25.13
CA ILE A 113 23.64 -19.33 -23.69
C ILE A 113 23.77 -20.66 -22.90
N TRP A 114 23.33 -21.80 -23.44
CA TRP A 114 23.19 -23.04 -22.65
C TRP A 114 24.37 -24.02 -22.66
N GLY A 115 25.45 -23.74 -23.38
CA GLY A 115 26.63 -24.62 -23.44
C GLY A 115 26.39 -25.93 -24.23
N ALA A 116 27.47 -26.50 -24.77
CA ALA A 116 27.41 -27.65 -25.68
C ALA A 116 26.84 -28.94 -25.03
N GLU A 117 26.94 -29.07 -23.71
CA GLU A 117 26.48 -30.25 -22.96
C GLU A 117 24.96 -30.34 -22.85
N ILE A 118 24.28 -29.24 -22.52
CA ILE A 118 22.82 -29.21 -22.38
C ILE A 118 22.18 -29.34 -23.76
N ALA A 119 22.73 -28.68 -24.78
CA ALA A 119 22.28 -28.84 -26.17
C ALA A 119 22.44 -30.29 -26.69
N GLN A 120 23.46 -31.03 -26.23
CA GLN A 120 23.66 -32.44 -26.57
C GLN A 120 22.74 -33.39 -25.80
N GLN A 121 22.44 -33.11 -24.52
CA GLN A 121 21.51 -33.91 -23.71
C GLN A 121 20.06 -33.75 -24.18
N VAL A 122 19.67 -32.51 -24.46
CA VAL A 122 18.38 -32.17 -25.06
C VAL A 122 18.26 -32.85 -26.44
N ALA A 123 19.28 -32.74 -27.31
CA ALA A 123 19.30 -33.40 -28.62
C ALA A 123 19.27 -34.94 -28.59
N ARG A 124 19.66 -35.60 -27.48
CA ARG A 124 19.60 -37.07 -27.34
C ARG A 124 18.18 -37.58 -27.15
N HIS A 125 17.29 -36.78 -26.54
CA HIS A 125 15.87 -37.09 -26.39
C HIS A 125 15.03 -36.73 -27.65
N PHE A 126 15.64 -36.05 -28.64
CA PHE A 126 15.00 -35.64 -29.90
C PHE A 126 15.20 -36.62 -31.08
N ARG A 127 15.56 -37.88 -30.82
CA ARG A 127 15.58 -38.91 -31.87
C ARG A 127 14.26 -39.67 -31.83
N ASP A 128 13.40 -39.41 -32.82
CA ASP A 128 12.38 -40.36 -33.21
C ASP A 128 13.05 -41.69 -33.60
N ASP A 129 12.41 -42.81 -33.26
CA ASP A 129 12.82 -44.20 -33.51
C ASP A 129 12.96 -44.60 -34.99
N THR A 130 13.07 -43.63 -35.91
CA THR A 130 13.12 -43.86 -37.36
C THR A 130 14.30 -43.18 -38.06
N GLY A 131 15.45 -42.99 -37.40
CA GLY A 131 16.78 -42.99 -38.04
C GLY A 131 17.04 -42.12 -39.29
N THR A 132 16.22 -41.12 -39.61
CA THR A 132 16.31 -40.39 -40.88
C THR A 132 16.13 -38.88 -40.65
N GLN A 133 17.14 -38.10 -41.07
CA GLN A 133 17.10 -36.63 -41.03
C GLN A 133 16.12 -36.09 -42.07
N ALA A 134 15.13 -35.30 -41.65
CA ALA A 134 14.33 -34.47 -42.56
C ALA A 134 15.07 -33.14 -42.84
N PRO A 135 15.17 -32.68 -44.11
CA PRO A 135 15.96 -31.51 -44.48
C PRO A 135 15.22 -30.19 -44.20
N MET A 136 15.97 -29.16 -43.81
CA MET A 136 15.51 -27.77 -43.81
C MET A 136 15.58 -27.17 -45.23
N PRO A 137 14.59 -26.37 -45.67
CA PRO A 137 14.70 -25.62 -46.92
C PRO A 137 15.62 -24.39 -46.73
N ARG A 138 16.59 -24.23 -47.64
CA ARG A 138 17.47 -23.05 -47.75
C ARG A 138 16.84 -21.95 -48.63
N ALA A 139 17.15 -20.71 -48.29
CA ALA A 139 16.78 -19.50 -49.01
C ALA A 139 17.46 -19.40 -50.40
N THR A 140 16.71 -18.86 -51.38
CA THR A 140 17.26 -18.30 -52.62
C THR A 140 16.85 -16.83 -52.75
N SER A 141 17.86 -15.99 -52.96
CA SER A 141 17.74 -14.55 -53.21
C SER A 141 17.13 -14.23 -54.57
N ILE A 142 16.20 -13.28 -54.66
CA ILE A 142 15.92 -12.54 -55.90
C ILE A 142 15.65 -11.05 -55.56
N ARG A 143 16.33 -10.15 -56.29
CA ARG A 143 16.18 -8.68 -56.30
C ARG A 143 14.87 -8.24 -57.01
N PRO A 144 14.42 -6.96 -56.89
CA PRO A 144 13.02 -6.59 -57.07
C PRO A 144 12.60 -6.35 -58.53
N PRO A 145 11.32 -6.53 -58.86
CA PRO A 145 10.63 -5.62 -59.77
C PRO A 145 9.30 -5.08 -59.20
N GLN A 146 9.20 -3.76 -59.32
CA GLN A 146 8.04 -2.88 -59.48
C GLN A 146 6.60 -3.41 -59.28
N GLN A 147 5.87 -2.66 -58.45
CA GLN A 147 4.43 -2.35 -58.45
C GLN A 147 3.52 -3.17 -59.37
N GLN A 148 2.55 -3.86 -58.77
CA GLN A 148 1.17 -3.90 -59.27
C GLN A 148 0.19 -4.09 -58.10
N ASN A 149 -0.80 -3.18 -58.06
CA ASN A 149 -1.94 -3.19 -57.15
C ASN A 149 -2.70 -4.52 -57.25
N GLU A 150 -2.96 -5.18 -56.14
CA GLU A 150 -4.11 -6.07 -55.97
C GLU A 150 -4.49 -6.16 -54.49
N SER A 151 -5.77 -5.91 -54.23
CA SER A 151 -6.41 -5.66 -52.93
C SER A 151 -6.42 -6.86 -51.99
N GLU A 152 -5.92 -6.69 -50.76
CA GLU A 152 -6.02 -7.65 -49.65
C GLU A 152 -7.49 -7.89 -49.24
N PRO A 153 -7.92 -9.14 -48.98
CA PRO A 153 -9.19 -9.43 -48.31
C PRO A 153 -9.09 -9.00 -46.84
N ALA A 154 -10.07 -8.20 -46.39
CA ALA A 154 -10.14 -7.69 -45.03
C ALA A 154 -10.03 -8.82 -43.98
N GLN A 155 -9.02 -8.72 -43.11
CA GLN A 155 -8.95 -9.51 -41.89
C GLN A 155 -10.18 -9.19 -41.01
N PRO A 156 -10.81 -10.20 -40.37
CA PRO A 156 -11.93 -9.95 -39.47
C PRO A 156 -11.45 -9.07 -38.31
N SER A 157 -12.18 -7.97 -38.11
CA SER A 157 -11.96 -7.02 -37.03
C SER A 157 -11.81 -7.76 -35.69
N PRO A 158 -10.89 -7.34 -34.80
CA PRO A 158 -10.88 -7.84 -33.44
C PRO A 158 -12.26 -7.62 -32.82
N PRO A 159 -12.73 -8.54 -31.94
CA PRO A 159 -14.06 -8.43 -31.35
C PRO A 159 -14.20 -7.03 -30.72
N PRO A 160 -15.36 -6.36 -30.88
CA PRO A 160 -15.55 -5.03 -30.35
C PRO A 160 -15.22 -5.06 -28.86
N ARG A 161 -14.22 -4.26 -28.46
CA ARG A 161 -13.96 -3.97 -27.05
C ARG A 161 -15.31 -3.61 -26.42
N ALA A 162 -15.62 -4.20 -25.28
CA ALA A 162 -16.85 -3.92 -24.53
C ALA A 162 -17.10 -2.40 -24.54
N PRO A 163 -18.33 -1.95 -24.84
CA PRO A 163 -18.61 -0.53 -24.96
C PRO A 163 -18.13 0.18 -23.70
N VAL A 164 -17.26 1.18 -23.88
CA VAL A 164 -16.79 2.02 -22.77
C VAL A 164 -18.05 2.55 -22.09
N LYS A 165 -18.26 2.21 -20.81
CA LYS A 165 -19.43 2.66 -20.04
C LYS A 165 -19.55 4.17 -20.20
N GLU A 166 -20.61 4.60 -20.86
CA GLU A 166 -20.83 6.00 -21.20
C GLU A 166 -21.05 6.79 -19.90
N ILE A 167 -20.24 7.82 -19.68
CA ILE A 167 -20.35 8.66 -18.50
C ILE A 167 -21.29 9.81 -18.84
N ASP A 168 -22.41 9.91 -18.13
CA ASP A 168 -23.26 11.08 -18.18
C ASP A 168 -22.78 12.13 -17.18
N LEU A 169 -22.32 13.29 -17.69
CA LEU A 169 -21.85 14.42 -16.88
C LEU A 169 -22.95 14.97 -15.97
N ASN A 170 -24.21 14.90 -16.40
CA ASN A 170 -25.35 15.38 -15.61
C ASN A 170 -25.66 14.45 -14.44
N ALA A 171 -25.31 13.16 -14.56
CA ALA A 171 -25.44 12.19 -13.48
C ALA A 171 -24.35 12.32 -12.41
N LEU A 172 -23.24 13.01 -12.70
CA LEU A 172 -22.20 13.28 -11.70
C LEU A 172 -22.70 14.35 -10.71
N VAL A 173 -22.48 14.16 -9.42
CA VAL A 173 -22.87 15.14 -8.39
C VAL A 173 -21.95 16.36 -8.42
N GLY A 174 -22.52 17.56 -8.28
CA GLY A 174 -21.77 18.80 -8.04
C GLY A 174 -20.86 19.27 -9.18
N GLN A 175 -19.71 19.88 -8.81
CA GLN A 175 -18.65 20.38 -9.70
C GLN A 175 -19.13 21.34 -10.79
N LYS A 176 -19.92 22.35 -10.41
CA LYS A 176 -20.52 23.31 -11.36
C LYS A 176 -19.47 24.04 -12.19
N ALA A 177 -18.39 24.51 -11.56
CA ALA A 177 -17.31 25.22 -12.24
C ALA A 177 -16.59 24.33 -13.27
N ALA A 178 -16.16 23.13 -12.86
CA ALA A 178 -15.48 22.19 -13.77
C ALA A 178 -16.38 21.73 -14.92
N LYS A 179 -17.68 21.47 -14.66
CA LYS A 179 -18.66 21.13 -15.71
C LYS A 179 -18.84 22.24 -16.72
N ALA A 180 -18.97 23.49 -16.25
CA ALA A 180 -19.12 24.65 -17.14
C ALA A 180 -17.86 24.84 -18.00
N GLY A 181 -16.67 24.74 -17.41
CA GLY A 181 -15.41 24.86 -18.14
C GLY A 181 -15.23 23.75 -19.19
N ILE A 182 -15.52 22.50 -18.85
CA ILE A 182 -15.47 21.38 -19.80
C ILE A 182 -16.48 21.55 -20.92
N ALA A 183 -17.71 21.96 -20.59
CA ALA A 183 -18.74 22.22 -21.59
C ALA A 183 -18.31 23.33 -22.57
N GLN A 184 -17.63 24.38 -22.09
CA GLN A 184 -17.09 25.45 -22.93
C GLN A 184 -16.02 24.93 -23.89
N VAL A 185 -15.08 24.11 -23.41
CA VAL A 185 -14.03 23.53 -24.24
C VAL A 185 -14.61 22.55 -25.27
N ILE A 186 -15.57 21.71 -24.87
CA ILE A 186 -16.26 20.78 -25.78
C ILE A 186 -17.07 21.54 -26.83
N ALA A 187 -17.76 22.62 -26.46
CA ALA A 187 -18.52 23.44 -27.40
C ALA A 187 -17.59 24.06 -28.46
N LEU A 188 -16.44 24.60 -28.05
CA LEU A 188 -15.42 25.12 -28.96
C LEU A 188 -14.88 24.03 -29.90
N ALA A 189 -14.60 22.84 -29.36
CA ALA A 189 -14.15 21.69 -30.15
C ALA A 189 -15.20 21.26 -31.19
N ARG A 190 -16.48 21.20 -30.79
CA ARG A 190 -17.61 20.84 -31.65
C ARG A 190 -17.78 21.80 -32.81
N VAL A 191 -17.76 23.11 -32.55
CA VAL A 191 -17.86 24.13 -33.60
C VAL A 191 -16.71 24.01 -34.59
N ASN A 192 -15.47 23.79 -34.11
CA ASN A 192 -14.33 23.62 -35.00
C ASN A 192 -14.39 22.32 -35.80
N ALA A 193 -14.84 21.21 -35.21
CA ALA A 193 -15.07 19.96 -35.93
C ALA A 193 -16.07 20.16 -37.07
N GLU A 194 -17.20 20.84 -36.81
CA GLU A 194 -18.22 21.14 -37.82
C GLU A 194 -17.73 22.11 -38.92
N ARG A 195 -16.83 23.04 -38.58
CA ARG A 195 -16.17 23.89 -39.60
C ARG A 195 -15.33 23.05 -40.55
N ARG A 196 -14.58 22.07 -40.03
CA ARG A 196 -13.75 21.15 -40.84
C ARG A 196 -14.60 20.29 -41.75
N THR A 197 -15.70 19.71 -41.26
CA THR A 197 -16.59 18.86 -42.07
C THR A 197 -17.23 19.64 -43.23
N ARG A 198 -17.44 20.95 -43.06
CA ARG A 198 -17.96 21.87 -44.09
C ARG A 198 -16.88 22.53 -44.95
N GLY A 199 -15.61 22.17 -44.80
CA GLY A 199 -14.50 22.76 -45.54
C GLY A 199 -14.22 24.23 -45.22
N LEU A 200 -14.74 24.75 -44.11
CA LEU A 200 -14.48 26.12 -43.64
C LEU A 200 -13.14 26.18 -42.88
N PRO A 201 -12.43 27.32 -42.89
CA PRO A 201 -11.22 27.50 -42.09
C PRO A 201 -11.52 27.27 -40.60
N ALA A 202 -10.99 26.20 -40.03
CA ALA A 202 -11.13 25.90 -38.60
C ALA A 202 -10.01 26.58 -37.81
N HIS A 203 -10.32 27.04 -36.60
CA HIS A 203 -9.30 27.60 -35.73
C HIS A 203 -8.46 26.49 -35.12
N GLN A 204 -7.16 26.74 -34.98
CA GLN A 204 -6.28 25.84 -34.27
C GLN A 204 -6.54 25.99 -32.77
N VAL A 205 -7.21 25.01 -32.18
CA VAL A 205 -7.54 25.00 -30.75
C VAL A 205 -6.74 23.91 -30.06
N THR A 206 -6.13 24.25 -28.93
CA THR A 206 -5.51 23.27 -28.04
C THR A 206 -6.54 22.75 -27.05
N LEU A 207 -6.59 21.43 -26.92
CA LEU A 207 -7.50 20.73 -26.01
C LEU A 207 -6.77 20.22 -24.75
N HIS A 208 -5.47 20.48 -24.65
CA HIS A 208 -4.71 20.16 -23.44
C HIS A 208 -5.24 20.97 -22.26
N ALA A 209 -5.29 20.36 -21.07
CA ALA A 209 -5.90 20.98 -19.91
C ALA A 209 -5.12 20.75 -18.61
N VAL A 210 -5.31 21.65 -17.65
CA VAL A 210 -4.86 21.52 -16.26
C VAL A 210 -6.08 21.28 -15.39
N PHE A 211 -6.07 20.21 -14.61
CA PHE A 211 -7.13 19.87 -13.66
C PHE A 211 -6.60 20.12 -12.25
N SER A 212 -6.96 21.24 -11.64
CA SER A 212 -6.52 21.60 -10.29
C SER A 212 -7.62 21.41 -9.26
N GLY A 213 -7.27 20.88 -8.09
CA GLY A 213 -8.20 20.76 -6.95
C GLY A 213 -7.78 19.68 -5.97
N SER A 214 -8.43 19.64 -4.82
CA SER A 214 -8.16 18.70 -3.72
C SER A 214 -8.29 17.22 -4.15
N PRO A 215 -7.73 16.26 -3.39
CA PRO A 215 -7.92 14.83 -3.67
C PRO A 215 -9.42 14.46 -3.68
N GLY A 216 -9.79 13.48 -4.50
CA GLY A 216 -11.16 12.93 -4.49
C GLY A 216 -12.27 13.87 -5.02
N THR A 217 -11.93 14.97 -5.68
CA THR A 217 -12.91 15.86 -6.37
C THR A 217 -13.40 15.32 -7.73
N GLY A 218 -12.84 14.20 -8.21
CA GLY A 218 -13.28 13.50 -9.42
C GLY A 218 -12.49 13.80 -10.69
N LYS A 219 -11.29 14.40 -10.60
CA LYS A 219 -10.43 14.76 -11.74
C LYS A 219 -10.29 13.64 -12.79
N THR A 220 -9.90 12.43 -12.38
CA THR A 220 -9.75 11.26 -13.28
C THR A 220 -11.08 10.86 -13.94
N THR A 221 -12.20 10.94 -13.22
CA THR A 221 -13.54 10.65 -13.77
C THR A 221 -13.92 11.65 -14.86
N PHE A 222 -13.66 12.94 -14.62
CA PHE A 222 -13.90 13.99 -15.61
C PHE A 222 -12.96 13.90 -16.81
N ALA A 223 -11.71 13.46 -16.62
CA ALA A 223 -10.77 13.21 -17.72
C ALA A 223 -11.26 12.08 -18.64
N ARG A 224 -11.83 11.02 -18.05
CA ARG A 224 -12.46 9.92 -18.80
C ARG A 224 -13.67 10.39 -19.60
N TYR A 225 -14.54 11.20 -19.01
CA TYR A 225 -15.66 11.83 -19.71
C TYR A 225 -15.17 12.72 -20.87
N TYR A 226 -14.17 13.56 -20.60
CA TYR A 226 -13.57 14.43 -21.59
C TYR A 226 -13.04 13.64 -22.80
N ALA A 227 -12.33 12.53 -22.57
CA ALA A 227 -11.86 11.63 -23.62
C ALA A 227 -13.00 11.06 -24.49
N GLN A 228 -14.11 10.64 -23.85
CA GLN A 228 -15.28 10.09 -24.53
C GLN A 228 -15.96 11.14 -25.42
N GLU A 229 -16.19 12.35 -24.91
CA GLU A 229 -16.86 13.41 -25.67
C GLU A 229 -16.04 13.90 -26.85
N ILE A 230 -14.73 14.11 -26.67
CA ILE A 230 -13.87 14.54 -27.77
C ILE A 230 -13.76 13.46 -28.86
N ARG A 231 -13.79 12.17 -28.48
CA ARG A 231 -13.88 11.06 -29.44
C ARG A 231 -15.19 11.09 -30.23
N LYS A 232 -16.34 11.36 -29.59
CA LYS A 232 -17.64 11.48 -30.29
C LYS A 232 -17.64 12.59 -31.34
N LEU A 233 -16.84 13.65 -31.13
CA LEU A 233 -16.62 14.72 -32.10
C LEU A 233 -15.70 14.32 -33.26
N GLY A 234 -15.15 13.10 -33.26
CA GLY A 234 -14.24 12.60 -34.29
C GLY A 234 -12.84 13.22 -34.22
N ILE A 235 -12.48 13.88 -33.12
CA ILE A 235 -11.15 14.50 -32.95
C ILE A 235 -10.14 13.45 -32.49
N LEU A 236 -10.50 12.64 -31.50
CA LEU A 236 -9.66 11.53 -31.03
C LEU A 236 -10.05 10.22 -31.71
N SER A 237 -9.07 9.46 -32.19
CA SER A 237 -9.29 8.20 -32.90
C SER A 237 -9.83 7.06 -32.01
N LYS A 238 -9.45 7.02 -30.71
CA LYS A 238 -9.80 5.94 -29.77
C LYS A 238 -10.56 6.41 -28.53
N GLY A 239 -10.27 7.60 -28.01
CA GLY A 239 -10.86 8.17 -26.79
C GLY A 239 -10.57 7.40 -25.50
N HIS A 240 -9.49 6.62 -25.44
CA HIS A 240 -9.05 5.95 -24.20
C HIS A 240 -8.32 6.94 -23.28
N LEU A 241 -8.29 6.62 -21.99
CA LEU A 241 -7.55 7.37 -20.97
C LEU A 241 -6.34 6.53 -20.53
N VAL A 242 -5.14 7.11 -20.56
CA VAL A 242 -3.92 6.55 -19.99
C VAL A 242 -3.56 7.41 -18.78
N GLU A 243 -3.61 6.82 -17.59
CA GLU A 243 -3.29 7.48 -16.33
C GLU A 243 -1.89 7.09 -15.88
N VAL A 244 -1.07 8.09 -15.52
CA VAL A 244 0.33 7.91 -15.13
C VAL A 244 0.72 8.90 -14.02
N SER A 245 1.79 8.57 -13.31
CA SER A 245 2.47 9.42 -12.34
C SER A 245 3.90 9.75 -12.81
N ARG A 246 4.69 10.43 -11.96
CA ARG A 246 6.12 10.65 -12.22
C ARG A 246 6.89 9.35 -12.47
N GLN A 247 6.55 8.27 -11.78
CA GLN A 247 7.31 7.03 -11.82
C GLN A 247 7.28 6.37 -13.19
N GLU A 248 6.17 6.49 -13.93
CA GLU A 248 6.06 5.96 -15.28
C GLU A 248 6.74 6.85 -16.33
N LEU A 249 6.91 8.15 -16.06
CA LEU A 249 7.49 9.11 -17.00
C LEU A 249 9.01 9.25 -16.86
N VAL A 250 9.51 9.29 -15.63
CA VAL A 250 10.93 9.55 -15.32
C VAL A 250 11.69 8.24 -15.12
N ALA A 251 12.88 8.12 -15.71
CA ALA A 251 13.75 6.96 -15.55
C ALA A 251 14.79 7.18 -14.43
N GLU A 252 15.35 6.08 -13.91
CA GLU A 252 16.37 6.11 -12.85
C GLU A 252 17.76 6.52 -13.36
N TYR A 253 18.01 6.36 -14.67
CA TYR A 253 19.30 6.61 -15.29
C TYR A 253 19.22 7.68 -16.39
N ALA A 254 20.26 8.51 -16.49
CA ALA A 254 20.36 9.58 -17.47
C ALA A 254 20.22 9.07 -18.92
N GLY A 255 19.45 9.80 -19.74
CA GLY A 255 19.23 9.50 -21.16
C GLY A 255 18.17 8.43 -21.46
N GLN A 256 17.57 7.81 -20.44
CA GLN A 256 16.44 6.89 -20.61
C GLN A 256 15.07 7.55 -20.42
N THR A 257 15.03 8.72 -19.80
CA THR A 257 13.79 9.44 -19.48
C THR A 257 13.03 9.85 -20.75
N ALA A 258 13.71 10.40 -21.75
CA ALA A 258 13.07 10.74 -23.03
C ALA A 258 12.42 9.51 -23.70
N VAL A 259 13.10 8.36 -23.71
CA VAL A 259 12.56 7.13 -24.30
C VAL A 259 11.35 6.61 -23.51
N LYS A 260 11.43 6.62 -22.18
CA LYS A 260 10.36 6.14 -21.29
C LYS A 260 9.13 7.03 -21.37
N THR A 261 9.31 8.35 -21.24
CA THR A 261 8.24 9.34 -21.45
C THR A 261 7.64 9.19 -22.84
N GLY A 262 8.48 9.02 -23.87
CA GLY A 262 8.01 8.86 -25.24
C GLY A 262 7.07 7.67 -25.42
N LYS A 263 7.43 6.50 -24.89
CA LYS A 263 6.57 5.30 -24.94
C LYS A 263 5.23 5.52 -24.23
N VAL A 264 5.24 6.17 -23.09
CA VAL A 264 4.02 6.48 -22.33
C VAL A 264 3.10 7.42 -23.13
N VAL A 265 3.65 8.51 -23.66
CA VAL A 265 2.89 9.47 -24.46
C VAL A 265 2.35 8.81 -25.74
N GLU A 266 3.13 7.95 -26.39
CA GLU A 266 2.71 7.21 -27.58
C GLU A 266 1.58 6.21 -27.27
N SER A 267 1.58 5.59 -26.10
CA SER A 267 0.47 4.73 -25.65
C SER A 267 -0.85 5.49 -25.51
N ALA A 268 -0.79 6.80 -25.25
CA ALA A 268 -1.96 7.68 -25.17
C ALA A 268 -2.43 8.21 -26.53
N LYS A 269 -1.70 7.93 -27.62
CA LYS A 269 -2.09 8.35 -28.98
C LYS A 269 -3.46 7.79 -29.37
N GLY A 270 -4.33 8.68 -29.81
CA GLY A 270 -5.75 8.43 -30.04
C GLY A 270 -6.63 8.74 -28.84
N GLY A 271 -6.07 9.20 -27.73
CA GLY A 271 -6.75 9.34 -26.45
C GLY A 271 -6.25 10.52 -25.62
N VAL A 272 -6.37 10.35 -24.30
CA VAL A 272 -5.95 11.33 -23.30
C VAL A 272 -4.84 10.72 -22.44
N LEU A 273 -3.71 11.41 -22.34
CA LEU A 273 -2.68 11.18 -21.31
C LEU A 273 -3.03 12.01 -20.08
N PHE A 274 -3.35 11.37 -18.97
CA PHE A 274 -3.64 12.01 -17.71
C PHE A 274 -2.46 11.78 -16.75
N ILE A 275 -1.84 12.87 -16.33
CA ILE A 275 -0.69 12.85 -15.42
C ILE A 275 -1.18 13.31 -14.06
N ASP A 276 -1.30 12.37 -13.12
CA ASP A 276 -1.66 12.70 -11.74
C ASP A 276 -0.45 13.25 -10.98
N GLU A 277 -0.73 14.18 -10.07
CA GLU A 277 0.26 14.95 -9.31
C GLU A 277 1.41 15.47 -10.19
N ALA A 278 1.09 16.07 -11.32
CA ALA A 278 2.05 16.50 -12.33
C ALA A 278 3.12 17.47 -11.80
N TYR A 279 2.82 18.21 -10.72
CA TYR A 279 3.78 19.08 -10.03
C TYR A 279 5.00 18.30 -9.49
N SER A 280 4.85 17.00 -9.23
CA SER A 280 5.96 16.13 -8.84
C SER A 280 7.01 15.98 -9.94
N LEU A 281 6.69 16.22 -11.22
CA LEU A 281 7.66 16.09 -12.32
C LEU A 281 8.84 17.07 -12.22
N LYS A 282 8.77 18.10 -11.37
CA LYS A 282 9.89 19.02 -11.17
C LYS A 282 9.96 19.45 -9.70
N HIS A 283 10.80 18.75 -8.92
CA HIS A 283 10.93 18.99 -7.47
C HIS A 283 11.89 20.12 -7.09
N ALA A 284 12.81 20.51 -7.98
CA ALA A 284 13.80 21.57 -7.77
C ALA A 284 14.24 22.19 -9.11
N LYS A 285 14.94 23.34 -9.06
CA LYS A 285 15.51 23.98 -10.26
C LYS A 285 16.51 23.08 -11.00
N ASP A 286 17.13 22.14 -10.30
CA ASP A 286 18.21 21.28 -10.81
C ASP A 286 17.75 19.84 -11.15
N ASP A 287 16.44 19.56 -11.18
CA ASP A 287 15.89 18.24 -11.55
C ASP A 287 15.94 18.04 -13.08
N ALA A 288 17.13 17.68 -13.58
CA ALA A 288 17.40 17.51 -15.00
C ALA A 288 16.56 16.39 -15.65
N PHE A 289 16.28 15.31 -14.91
CA PHE A 289 15.47 14.19 -15.43
C PHE A 289 14.00 14.57 -15.55
N GLY A 290 13.45 15.24 -14.54
CA GLY A 290 12.11 15.79 -14.60
C GLY A 290 11.93 16.77 -15.76
N GLN A 291 12.91 17.65 -15.97
CA GLN A 291 12.91 18.57 -17.10
C GLN A 291 12.96 17.85 -18.46
N GLU A 292 13.78 16.80 -18.59
CA GLU A 292 13.86 15.97 -19.81
C GLU A 292 12.52 15.32 -20.15
N ALA A 293 11.78 14.83 -19.15
CA ALA A 293 10.42 14.29 -19.35
C ALA A 293 9.45 15.38 -19.84
N ILE A 294 9.48 16.56 -19.22
CA ILE A 294 8.65 17.70 -19.62
C ILE A 294 8.96 18.12 -21.06
N ASP A 295 10.22 18.26 -21.43
CA ASP A 295 10.65 18.70 -22.76
C ASP A 295 10.27 17.68 -23.83
N THR A 296 10.43 16.38 -23.53
CA THR A 296 10.00 15.29 -24.41
C THR A 296 8.49 15.32 -24.63
N MET A 297 7.72 15.47 -23.55
CA MET A 297 6.26 15.58 -23.62
C MET A 297 5.81 16.80 -24.41
N LEU A 298 6.43 17.97 -24.19
CA LEU A 298 6.13 19.20 -24.93
C LEU A 298 6.34 19.03 -26.44
N LYS A 299 7.41 18.36 -26.85
CA LYS A 299 7.66 18.03 -28.26
C LYS A 299 6.55 17.14 -28.82
N MET A 300 6.19 16.09 -28.10
CA MET A 300 5.17 15.14 -28.56
C MET A 300 3.75 15.73 -28.57
N MET A 301 3.44 16.67 -27.68
CA MET A 301 2.21 17.46 -27.72
C MET A 301 2.06 18.25 -29.03
N GLU A 302 3.17 18.76 -29.59
CA GLU A 302 3.16 19.44 -30.89
C GLU A 302 3.06 18.44 -32.04
N ASP A 303 3.88 17.39 -32.01
CA ASP A 303 3.95 16.39 -33.08
C ASP A 303 2.63 15.61 -33.24
N MET A 304 1.89 15.42 -32.14
CA MET A 304 0.64 14.65 -32.10
C MET A 304 -0.60 15.48 -31.76
N ARG A 305 -0.55 16.80 -31.95
CA ARG A 305 -1.61 17.75 -31.56
C ARG A 305 -3.02 17.45 -32.08
N GLU A 306 -3.15 16.65 -33.15
CA GLU A 306 -4.44 16.31 -33.77
C GLU A 306 -5.09 15.07 -33.18
N ASP A 307 -4.33 14.21 -32.48
CA ASP A 307 -4.81 12.91 -31.99
C ASP A 307 -4.26 12.56 -30.59
N LEU A 308 -3.84 13.57 -29.81
CA LEU A 308 -3.38 13.41 -28.43
C LEU A 308 -3.85 14.59 -27.58
N ILE A 309 -4.33 14.29 -26.38
CA ILE A 309 -4.63 15.30 -25.36
C ILE A 309 -3.85 14.97 -24.09
N VAL A 310 -3.09 15.94 -23.57
CA VAL A 310 -2.45 15.85 -22.27
C VAL A 310 -3.26 16.63 -21.22
N ILE A 311 -3.56 15.99 -20.10
CA ILE A 311 -4.18 16.58 -18.92
C ILE A 311 -3.20 16.49 -17.75
N LEU A 312 -2.86 17.64 -17.17
CA LEU A 312 -2.00 17.73 -15.98
C LEU A 312 -2.87 17.94 -14.75
N ALA A 313 -2.87 16.99 -13.81
CA ALA A 313 -3.68 17.04 -12.61
C ALA A 313 -2.83 17.26 -11.34
N GLY A 314 -3.40 17.93 -10.34
CA GLY A 314 -2.74 18.12 -9.05
C GLY A 314 -3.47 19.12 -8.14
N TYR A 315 -2.83 19.46 -7.03
CA TYR A 315 -3.34 20.47 -6.09
C TYR A 315 -3.20 21.89 -6.63
N THR A 316 -4.09 22.77 -6.20
CA THR A 316 -4.27 24.08 -6.81
C THR A 316 -3.05 24.99 -6.68
N ASP A 317 -2.45 25.05 -5.51
CA ASP A 317 -1.31 25.93 -5.25
C ASP A 317 -0.02 25.36 -5.90
N GLU A 318 0.16 24.06 -5.79
CA GLU A 318 1.29 23.30 -6.33
C GLU A 318 1.30 23.31 -7.87
N MET A 319 0.13 23.15 -8.50
CA MET A 319 0.00 23.27 -9.96
C MET A 319 0.22 24.71 -10.44
N ARG A 320 -0.15 25.73 -9.64
CA ARG A 320 0.15 27.13 -9.97
C ARG A 320 1.66 27.33 -10.01
N GLU A 321 2.37 26.90 -8.98
CA GLU A 321 3.84 26.98 -8.91
C GLU A 321 4.51 26.20 -10.06
N PHE A 322 4.08 24.96 -10.28
CA PHE A 322 4.61 24.09 -11.33
C PHE A 322 4.51 24.72 -12.73
N LEU A 323 3.39 25.38 -13.06
CA LEU A 323 3.20 26.05 -14.34
C LEU A 323 3.99 27.36 -14.46
N HIS A 324 4.25 28.05 -13.34
CA HIS A 324 5.16 29.20 -13.33
C HIS A 324 6.60 28.79 -13.64
N LEU A 325 7.04 27.63 -13.15
CA LEU A 325 8.39 27.09 -13.38
C LEU A 325 8.58 26.51 -14.79
N ASN A 326 7.50 26.29 -15.54
CA ASN A 326 7.52 25.68 -16.87
C ASN A 326 6.70 26.51 -17.87
N PRO A 327 7.23 27.65 -18.37
CA PRO A 327 6.53 28.53 -19.30
C PRO A 327 6.05 27.82 -20.58
N GLY A 328 6.81 26.81 -21.05
CA GLY A 328 6.45 26.01 -22.22
C GLY A 328 5.19 25.17 -22.05
N LEU A 329 4.91 24.69 -20.82
CA LEU A 329 3.64 24.02 -20.48
C LEU A 329 2.52 25.05 -20.38
N LYS A 330 2.76 26.17 -19.69
CA LYS A 330 1.76 27.24 -19.54
C LYS A 330 1.23 27.75 -20.88
N SER A 331 2.07 27.83 -21.92
CA SER A 331 1.62 28.24 -23.26
C SER A 331 0.81 27.18 -24.01
N ARG A 332 1.05 25.89 -23.75
CA ARG A 332 0.43 24.78 -24.50
C ARG A 332 -0.83 24.21 -23.84
N VAL A 333 -1.00 24.47 -22.55
CA VAL A 333 -2.09 23.95 -21.71
C VAL A 333 -2.96 25.10 -21.15
N PRO A 334 -3.63 25.90 -21.99
CA PRO A 334 -4.36 27.10 -21.55
C PRO A 334 -5.71 26.81 -20.90
N ASN A 335 -6.22 25.59 -20.97
CA ASN A 335 -7.51 25.24 -20.39
C ASN A 335 -7.31 24.85 -18.92
N HIS A 336 -7.55 25.76 -17.99
CA HIS A 336 -7.45 25.49 -16.55
C HIS A 336 -8.83 25.23 -15.97
N LEU A 337 -9.04 24.02 -15.45
CA LEU A 337 -10.28 23.56 -14.84
C LEU A 337 -10.07 23.36 -13.35
N PHE A 338 -10.81 24.15 -12.57
CA PHE A 338 -10.78 24.10 -11.11
C PHE A 338 -11.88 23.20 -10.58
N PHE A 339 -11.49 22.25 -9.73
CA PHE A 339 -12.35 21.29 -9.06
C PHE A 339 -12.49 21.69 -7.61
N GLU A 340 -13.69 22.11 -7.25
CA GLU A 340 -14.03 22.60 -5.91
C GLU A 340 -14.18 21.44 -4.93
N ASP A 341 -13.97 21.70 -3.64
CA ASP A 341 -14.36 20.76 -2.61
C ASP A 341 -15.88 20.60 -2.60
N PHE A 342 -16.36 19.37 -2.45
CA PHE A 342 -17.78 19.10 -2.36
C PHE A 342 -18.38 19.70 -1.09
N THR A 343 -19.55 20.31 -1.26
CA THR A 343 -20.39 20.74 -0.13
C THR A 343 -20.94 19.54 0.63
N GLN A 344 -21.40 19.75 1.87
CA GLN A 344 -22.06 18.69 2.66
C GLN A 344 -23.23 18.03 1.90
N ALA A 345 -24.03 18.83 1.19
CA ALA A 345 -25.15 18.33 0.41
C ALA A 345 -24.69 17.45 -0.76
N GLU A 346 -23.58 17.81 -1.41
CA GLU A 346 -22.99 17.03 -2.51
C GLU A 346 -22.32 15.75 -1.99
N LEU A 347 -21.59 15.80 -0.87
CA LEU A 347 -21.05 14.59 -0.22
C LEU A 347 -22.17 13.61 0.16
N ALA A 348 -23.30 14.14 0.64
CA ALA A 348 -24.47 13.34 0.97
C ALA A 348 -25.09 12.69 -0.26
N ALA A 349 -25.22 13.45 -1.36
CA ALA A 349 -25.70 12.88 -2.62
C ALA A 349 -24.74 11.83 -3.22
N ILE A 350 -23.42 11.99 -3.04
CA ILE A 350 -22.43 10.97 -3.44
C ILE A 350 -22.61 9.70 -2.60
N PHE A 351 -22.76 9.83 -1.29
CA PHE A 351 -23.02 8.70 -0.39
C PHE A 351 -24.31 7.97 -0.75
N ASP A 352 -25.40 8.72 -0.99
CA ASP A 352 -26.68 8.18 -1.41
C ASP A 352 -26.59 7.40 -2.74
N ASP A 353 -25.82 7.91 -3.70
CA ASP A 353 -25.58 7.24 -4.98
C ASP A 353 -24.78 5.93 -4.82
N MET A 354 -23.79 5.90 -3.92
CA MET A 354 -23.04 4.67 -3.59
C MET A 354 -23.93 3.62 -2.92
N CYS A 355 -24.75 4.03 -1.94
CA CYS A 355 -25.72 3.14 -1.29
C CYS A 355 -26.70 2.57 -2.32
N ARG A 356 -27.28 3.42 -3.17
CA ARG A 356 -28.23 2.99 -4.22
C ARG A 356 -27.62 1.99 -5.19
N LYS A 357 -26.39 2.25 -5.68
CA LYS A 357 -25.68 1.35 -6.61
C LYS A 357 -25.34 -0.01 -5.99
N SER A 358 -25.14 -0.03 -4.68
CA SER A 358 -24.79 -1.24 -3.94
C SER A 358 -26.01 -1.95 -3.34
N GLY A 359 -27.22 -1.41 -3.56
CA GLY A 359 -28.46 -1.96 -2.99
C GLY A 359 -28.61 -1.75 -1.49
N ILE A 360 -27.83 -0.84 -0.89
CA ILE A 360 -27.85 -0.54 0.54
C ILE A 360 -28.90 0.53 0.85
N LEU A 361 -29.73 0.26 1.85
CA LEU A 361 -30.69 1.16 2.47
C LEU A 361 -30.03 1.90 3.63
N VAL A 362 -30.31 3.19 3.75
CA VAL A 362 -29.84 4.02 4.86
C VAL A 362 -30.98 4.94 5.32
N SER A 363 -31.22 4.98 6.63
CA SER A 363 -32.23 5.87 7.20
C SER A 363 -31.78 7.34 7.14
N PRO A 364 -32.71 8.31 7.19
CA PRO A 364 -32.36 9.73 7.22
C PRO A 364 -31.38 10.11 8.35
N ASP A 365 -31.56 9.52 9.53
CA ASP A 365 -30.70 9.76 10.70
C ASP A 365 -29.29 9.19 10.48
N ASN A 366 -29.19 7.97 9.97
CA ASN A 366 -27.91 7.32 9.66
C ASN A 366 -27.18 8.03 8.51
N ARG A 367 -27.92 8.55 7.53
CA ARG A 367 -27.38 9.41 6.48
C ARG A 367 -26.78 10.69 7.06
N GLN A 368 -27.47 11.34 7.98
CA GLN A 368 -26.96 12.55 8.64
C GLN A 368 -25.71 12.24 9.46
N LEU A 369 -25.70 11.10 10.16
CA LEU A 369 -24.55 10.62 10.91
C LEU A 369 -23.33 10.33 10.02
N ALA A 370 -23.53 9.66 8.89
CA ALA A 370 -22.48 9.40 7.91
C ALA A 370 -21.80 10.70 7.45
N ILE A 371 -22.61 11.74 7.19
CA ILE A 371 -22.09 13.05 6.79
C ILE A 371 -21.41 13.77 7.94
N ALA A 372 -21.96 13.69 9.16
CA ALA A 372 -21.27 14.18 10.34
C ALA A 372 -19.89 13.52 10.51
N GLU A 373 -19.79 12.21 10.27
CA GLU A 373 -18.54 11.44 10.36
C GLU A 373 -17.51 11.90 9.31
N ILE A 374 -17.92 12.05 8.05
CA ILE A 374 -17.07 12.61 6.99
C ILE A 374 -16.60 14.02 7.36
N MET A 375 -17.49 14.83 7.94
CA MET A 375 -17.21 16.22 8.30
C MET A 375 -16.25 16.38 9.48
N LYS A 376 -16.15 15.40 10.38
CA LYS A 376 -15.12 15.39 11.44
C LYS A 376 -13.71 15.46 10.86
N ARG A 377 -13.49 14.81 9.71
CA ARG A 377 -12.20 14.74 8.99
C ARG A 377 -11.94 15.94 8.08
N ARG A 378 -12.88 16.89 7.97
CA ARG A 378 -12.73 18.09 7.13
C ARG A 378 -11.73 19.11 7.68
N LYS A 379 -11.31 18.99 8.95
CA LYS A 379 -10.32 19.90 9.56
C LYS A 379 -8.91 19.58 9.05
N GLY A 380 -8.56 20.11 7.88
CA GLY A 380 -7.23 19.99 7.28
C GLY A 380 -7.16 20.63 5.89
N ARG A 381 -5.96 21.00 5.45
CA ARG A 381 -5.72 21.66 4.14
C ARG A 381 -5.91 20.72 2.93
N TYR A 382 -6.15 19.43 3.16
CA TYR A 382 -6.22 18.36 2.15
C TYR A 382 -7.39 17.38 2.38
N PHE A 383 -8.63 17.88 2.48
CA PHE A 383 -9.80 17.02 2.64
C PHE A 383 -10.01 16.12 1.40
N GLY A 384 -10.17 14.80 1.61
CA GLY A 384 -10.24 13.78 0.56
C GLY A 384 -11.57 13.71 -0.24
N ASN A 385 -12.55 14.57 0.04
CA ASN A 385 -13.79 14.70 -0.75
C ASN A 385 -14.51 13.35 -0.97
N ALA A 386 -14.82 12.96 -2.22
CA ALA A 386 -15.51 11.70 -2.52
C ALA A 386 -14.70 10.45 -2.12
N ARG A 387 -13.37 10.59 -1.93
CA ARG A 387 -12.53 9.52 -1.39
C ARG A 387 -12.89 9.25 0.07
N GLU A 388 -13.12 10.28 0.89
CA GLU A 388 -13.59 10.10 2.27
C GLU A 388 -14.97 9.44 2.32
N VAL A 389 -15.87 9.81 1.41
CA VAL A 389 -17.20 9.18 1.29
C VAL A 389 -17.05 7.69 0.96
N ARG A 390 -16.15 7.34 0.02
CA ARG A 390 -15.87 5.95 -0.33
C ARG A 390 -15.26 5.18 0.83
N ASN A 391 -14.25 5.75 1.50
CA ASN A 391 -13.60 5.14 2.65
C ASN A 391 -14.62 4.85 3.77
N LEU A 392 -15.51 5.81 4.06
CA LEU A 392 -16.59 5.60 5.02
C LEU A 392 -17.53 4.48 4.56
N PHE A 393 -17.97 4.49 3.30
CA PHE A 393 -18.88 3.47 2.76
C PHE A 393 -18.29 2.06 2.81
N GLU A 394 -17.03 1.90 2.39
CA GLU A 394 -16.32 0.61 2.43
C GLU A 394 -16.12 0.11 3.86
N ARG A 395 -15.76 1.02 4.78
CA ARG A 395 -15.68 0.71 6.21
C ARG A 395 -17.03 0.28 6.78
N ALA A 396 -18.10 0.98 6.43
CA ALA A 396 -19.44 0.66 6.89
C ALA A 396 -19.93 -0.69 6.40
N LEU A 397 -19.61 -1.03 5.14
CA LEU A 397 -19.89 -2.34 4.57
C LEU A 397 -19.14 -3.46 5.31
N ALA A 398 -17.88 -3.22 5.67
CA ALA A 398 -17.08 -4.17 6.45
C ALA A 398 -17.65 -4.35 7.87
N GLN A 399 -18.00 -3.27 8.55
CA GLN A 399 -18.61 -3.31 9.90
C GLN A 399 -19.97 -4.01 9.90
N GLN A 400 -20.82 -3.71 8.90
CA GLN A 400 -22.08 -4.41 8.69
C GLN A 400 -21.85 -5.92 8.50
N SER A 401 -20.88 -6.30 7.66
CA SER A 401 -20.55 -7.70 7.42
C SER A 401 -20.12 -8.42 8.71
N ALA A 402 -19.26 -7.78 9.52
CA ALA A 402 -18.82 -8.30 10.80
C ALA A 402 -20.00 -8.48 11.77
N ARG A 403 -20.86 -7.46 11.90
CA ARG A 403 -22.07 -7.49 12.74
C ARG A 403 -23.03 -8.61 12.34
N LEU A 404 -23.31 -8.77 11.03
CA LEU A 404 -24.24 -9.77 10.52
C LEU A 404 -23.67 -11.20 10.61
N SER A 405 -22.34 -11.37 10.52
CA SER A 405 -21.69 -12.68 10.64
C SER A 405 -21.85 -13.35 12.02
N MET A 406 -22.11 -12.56 13.07
CA MET A 406 -22.36 -13.06 14.43
C MET A 406 -23.80 -13.54 14.64
N ARG A 407 -24.69 -13.37 13.64
CA ARG A 407 -26.08 -13.83 13.67
C ARG A 407 -26.27 -15.05 12.75
N ASP A 408 -27.37 -15.78 12.94
CA ASP A 408 -27.76 -16.81 11.98
C ASP A 408 -28.23 -16.16 10.67
N LEU A 409 -27.38 -16.19 9.64
CA LEU A 409 -27.64 -15.58 8.33
C LEU A 409 -28.93 -16.08 7.67
N LYS A 410 -29.39 -17.30 7.98
CA LYS A 410 -30.63 -17.86 7.42
C LYS A 410 -31.89 -17.27 8.03
N SER A 411 -31.76 -16.64 9.20
CA SER A 411 -32.86 -16.00 9.92
C SER A 411 -33.06 -14.53 9.55
N LEU A 412 -32.11 -13.93 8.82
CA LEU A 412 -32.12 -12.51 8.48
C LEU A 412 -32.99 -12.23 7.26
N THR A 413 -33.74 -11.12 7.32
CA THR A 413 -34.53 -10.63 6.20
C THR A 413 -33.65 -9.93 5.15
N GLN A 414 -34.14 -9.85 3.92
CA GLN A 414 -33.48 -9.11 2.85
C GLN A 414 -33.30 -7.62 3.19
N GLU A 415 -34.20 -7.05 3.99
CA GLU A 415 -34.09 -5.67 4.48
C GLU A 415 -32.97 -5.52 5.50
N GLU A 416 -32.83 -6.45 6.45
CA GLU A 416 -31.74 -6.46 7.44
C GLU A 416 -30.36 -6.62 6.79
N LEU A 417 -30.25 -7.47 5.77
CA LEU A 417 -28.99 -7.68 5.03
C LEU A 417 -28.54 -6.42 4.27
N ASN A 418 -29.50 -5.58 3.86
CA ASN A 418 -29.24 -4.44 2.99
C ASN A 418 -29.29 -3.10 3.74
N THR A 419 -29.46 -3.07 5.06
CA THR A 419 -29.61 -1.79 5.79
C THR A 419 -28.40 -1.46 6.65
N PHE A 420 -27.83 -0.27 6.47
CA PHE A 420 -26.87 0.29 7.42
C PHE A 420 -27.55 0.77 8.69
N VAL A 421 -27.02 0.32 9.83
CA VAL A 421 -27.40 0.83 11.16
C VAL A 421 -26.33 1.79 11.68
N THR A 422 -26.64 2.49 12.77
CA THR A 422 -25.76 3.48 13.40
C THR A 422 -24.37 2.91 13.70
N ALA A 423 -24.29 1.69 14.24
CA ALA A 423 -23.03 1.01 14.57
C ALA A 423 -22.14 0.72 13.35
N ASP A 424 -22.71 0.64 12.13
CA ASP A 424 -21.94 0.43 10.91
C ASP A 424 -21.34 1.76 10.39
N LEU A 425 -21.80 2.92 10.86
CA LEU A 425 -21.40 4.22 10.31
C LEU A 425 -20.50 5.01 11.26
N THR A 426 -20.49 4.65 12.53
CA THR A 426 -19.65 5.27 13.55
C THR A 426 -18.29 4.61 13.63
N GLU A 427 -17.28 5.39 13.96
CA GLU A 427 -16.05 4.82 14.50
C GLU A 427 -16.36 4.29 15.91
N ASP A 428 -16.55 2.97 16.04
CA ASP A 428 -16.01 2.32 17.23
C ASP A 428 -14.48 2.35 17.07
N PRO A 429 -13.72 2.81 18.09
CA PRO A 429 -12.32 3.22 17.98
C PRO A 429 -11.31 2.07 17.72
N GLU A 430 -11.72 0.95 17.14
CA GLU A 430 -10.92 -0.28 17.13
C GLU A 430 -10.46 -0.81 15.75
N ASP A 431 -10.94 -0.35 14.59
CA ASP A 431 -10.58 -1.04 13.32
C ASP A 431 -10.07 -0.14 12.17
N TYR A 432 -8.73 -0.13 12.02
CA TYR A 432 -7.87 -0.42 10.84
C TYR A 432 -6.56 0.38 10.97
N VAL A 433 -5.38 -0.23 11.17
CA VAL A 433 -4.67 -1.07 10.20
C VAL A 433 -4.13 -2.35 10.86
N ALA A 434 -4.26 -3.48 10.16
CA ALA A 434 -3.63 -4.74 10.49
C ALA A 434 -2.08 -4.61 10.54
N ALA A 435 -1.52 -4.90 11.71
CA ALA A 435 -0.14 -5.35 11.94
C ALA A 435 -0.20 -6.43 13.06
N PRO A 436 0.83 -7.28 13.22
CA PRO A 436 0.68 -8.70 13.54
C PRO A 436 0.12 -8.96 14.94
N ALA A 437 -0.48 -10.15 15.07
CA ALA A 437 -1.13 -10.68 16.26
C ALA A 437 -0.42 -10.33 17.58
N GLY A 438 -1.12 -9.59 18.44
CA GLY A 438 -0.74 -9.37 19.83
C GLY A 438 -1.52 -8.21 20.43
N ASP A 439 -2.52 -8.55 21.25
CA ASP A 439 -3.38 -7.64 22.05
C ASP A 439 -4.55 -6.97 21.29
N LYS A 440 -5.71 -7.67 21.30
CA LYS A 440 -7.01 -7.02 21.05
C LYS A 440 -7.25 -5.97 22.15
N PRO A 441 -7.80 -4.78 21.85
CA PRO A 441 -8.07 -3.80 22.89
C PRO A 441 -9.22 -4.30 23.79
N VAL A 442 -9.02 -4.17 25.10
CA VAL A 442 -10.06 -4.42 26.10
C VAL A 442 -11.01 -3.22 26.11
N GLN A 443 -12.31 -3.47 25.94
CA GLN A 443 -13.41 -2.49 26.07
C GLN A 443 -13.56 -2.00 27.51
N ASP A 444 -12.61 -1.19 27.96
CA ASP A 444 -12.61 -0.58 29.28
C ASP A 444 -13.34 0.78 29.24
N ALA A 445 -14.54 0.83 29.84
CA ALA A 445 -15.43 1.98 29.84
C ALA A 445 -14.95 3.18 30.70
N ARG A 446 -13.83 3.03 31.42
CA ARG A 446 -13.23 4.10 32.24
C ARG A 446 -12.68 5.24 31.38
N ARG A 447 -12.60 6.45 31.94
CA ARG A 447 -12.01 7.60 31.24
C ARG A 447 -10.52 7.34 30.95
N PRO A 448 -9.94 7.84 29.85
CA PRO A 448 -8.54 7.66 29.49
C PRO A 448 -7.54 7.90 30.64
N MET A 449 -7.75 8.96 31.44
CA MET A 449 -6.89 9.23 32.60
C MET A 449 -7.03 8.16 33.70
N GLU A 450 -8.25 7.68 33.97
CA GLU A 450 -8.49 6.61 34.96
C GLU A 450 -7.86 5.28 34.52
N ARG A 451 -7.89 5.00 33.21
CA ARG A 451 -7.21 3.84 32.61
C ARG A 451 -5.70 3.93 32.77
N LEU A 452 -5.12 5.11 32.59
CA LEU A 452 -3.70 5.36 32.86
C LEU A 452 -3.37 5.12 34.34
N GLU A 453 -4.20 5.63 35.26
CA GLU A 453 -4.00 5.41 36.70
C GLU A 453 -4.12 3.94 37.11
N ALA A 454 -4.96 3.17 36.42
CA ALA A 454 -5.16 1.75 36.66
C ALA A 454 -3.97 0.87 36.27
N LEU A 455 -3.09 1.32 35.36
CA LEU A 455 -1.89 0.56 35.00
C LEU A 455 -1.01 0.31 36.23
N HIS A 456 -0.39 -0.85 36.36
CA HIS A 456 0.55 -1.09 37.45
C HIS A 456 1.87 -0.33 37.22
N GLY A 457 2.48 0.19 38.29
CA GLY A 457 3.73 0.94 38.24
C GLY A 457 3.66 2.28 37.50
N LEU A 458 4.75 2.64 36.83
CA LEU A 458 4.90 3.85 35.99
C LEU A 458 4.60 5.18 36.72
N ALA A 459 4.90 5.28 38.01
CA ALA A 459 4.54 6.44 38.83
C ALA A 459 5.08 7.78 38.26
N GLY A 460 6.30 7.77 37.72
CA GLY A 460 6.90 8.93 37.06
C GLY A 460 6.15 9.35 35.79
N VAL A 461 5.84 8.38 34.92
CA VAL A 461 5.11 8.61 33.66
C VAL A 461 3.68 9.12 33.93
N LYS A 462 2.97 8.49 34.88
CA LYS A 462 1.62 8.92 35.30
C LYS A 462 1.61 10.37 35.78
N ARG A 463 2.56 10.74 36.64
CA ARG A 463 2.71 12.10 37.14
C ARG A 463 2.95 13.09 36.00
N ALA A 464 3.87 12.76 35.09
CA ALA A 464 4.20 13.63 33.96
C ALA A 464 3.02 13.83 33.01
N ILE A 465 2.26 12.78 32.70
CA ILE A 465 1.06 12.90 31.85
C ILE A 465 -0.05 13.68 32.57
N ARG A 466 -0.20 13.50 33.88
CA ARG A 466 -1.15 14.28 34.69
C ARG A 466 -0.81 15.77 34.67
N GLU A 467 0.46 16.12 34.82
CA GLU A 467 0.91 17.52 34.71
C GLU A 467 0.60 18.13 33.33
N ILE A 468 0.71 17.35 32.25
CA ILE A 468 0.29 17.79 30.91
C ILE A 468 -1.22 18.02 30.89
N ALA A 469 -2.00 17.05 31.36
CA ALA A 469 -3.44 17.14 31.37
C ALA A 469 -3.97 18.33 32.21
N ASP A 470 -3.38 18.54 33.38
CA ASP A 470 -3.71 19.66 34.28
C ASP A 470 -3.40 21.01 33.60
N TYR A 471 -2.24 21.12 32.94
CA TYR A 471 -1.86 22.32 32.21
C TYR A 471 -2.88 22.66 31.11
N TYR A 472 -3.23 21.70 30.26
CA TYR A 472 -4.19 21.93 29.17
C TYR A 472 -5.62 22.15 29.67
N SER A 473 -6.00 21.50 30.77
CA SER A 473 -7.30 21.73 31.42
C SER A 473 -7.44 23.17 31.91
N ILE A 474 -6.40 23.72 32.55
CA ILE A 474 -6.37 25.12 33.00
C ILE A 474 -6.30 26.09 31.81
N ARG A 475 -5.55 25.76 30.74
CA ARG A 475 -5.50 26.55 29.50
C ARG A 475 -6.90 26.67 28.87
N ARG A 476 -7.64 25.56 28.79
CA ARG A 476 -9.02 25.53 28.29
C ARG A 476 -9.95 26.43 29.09
N LEU A 477 -9.85 26.43 30.42
CA LEU A 477 -10.67 27.28 31.30
C LEU A 477 -10.34 28.78 31.19
N ARG A 478 -9.11 29.14 30.77
CA ARG A 478 -8.68 30.55 30.62
C ARG A 478 -9.14 31.21 29.31
N GLY A 479 -9.62 30.43 28.34
CA GLY A 479 -10.09 30.92 27.04
C GLY A 479 -8.96 31.34 26.09
N GLU A 480 -9.31 31.48 24.81
CA GLU A 480 -8.40 31.91 23.73
C GLU A 480 -8.05 33.40 23.90
N GLY A 481 -6.92 33.71 24.55
CA GLY A 481 -6.47 35.10 24.75
C GLY A 481 -5.39 35.29 25.81
N ALA A 482 -5.14 34.31 26.68
CA ALA A 482 -3.96 34.33 27.52
C ALA A 482 -2.73 34.01 26.67
N ALA A 483 -1.65 34.81 26.80
CA ALA A 483 -0.36 34.51 26.20
C ALA A 483 0.18 33.18 26.77
N SER A 484 -0.23 32.06 26.20
CA SER A 484 0.26 30.74 26.57
C SER A 484 1.53 30.47 25.76
N GLN A 485 2.64 30.24 26.47
CA GLN A 485 3.80 29.61 25.84
C GLN A 485 3.35 28.26 25.25
N ASP A 486 3.63 28.04 23.96
CA ASP A 486 3.32 26.79 23.30
C ASP A 486 4.08 25.64 23.97
N VAL A 487 3.34 24.75 24.63
CA VAL A 487 3.89 23.48 25.10
C VAL A 487 3.85 22.54 23.90
N GLY A 488 5.00 22.22 23.33
CA GLY A 488 5.08 21.35 22.16
C GLY A 488 4.50 19.96 22.45
N LEU A 489 3.74 19.41 21.51
CA LEU A 489 3.07 18.10 21.64
C LEU A 489 4.02 16.92 21.48
N HIS A 490 5.19 17.14 20.87
CA HIS A 490 6.14 16.08 20.55
C HIS A 490 7.02 15.72 21.76
N MET A 491 7.23 14.42 21.98
CA MET A 491 7.95 13.92 23.15
C MET A 491 8.73 12.64 22.86
N VAL A 492 9.60 12.27 23.79
CA VAL A 492 10.43 11.06 23.71
C VAL A 492 10.05 10.11 24.84
N PHE A 493 9.88 8.82 24.52
CA PHE A 493 9.67 7.74 25.48
C PHE A 493 10.94 6.88 25.56
N THR A 494 11.63 6.91 26.69
CA THR A 494 12.83 6.08 26.91
C THR A 494 12.56 4.98 27.90
N GLY A 495 13.04 3.76 27.65
CA GLY A 495 12.99 2.66 28.63
C GLY A 495 13.19 1.29 28.00
N ASN A 496 13.40 0.27 28.83
CA ASN A 496 13.64 -1.11 28.37
C ASN A 496 12.40 -1.74 27.69
N PRO A 497 12.54 -2.87 26.98
CA PRO A 497 11.40 -3.52 26.33
C PRO A 497 10.34 -3.91 27.36
N GLY A 498 9.08 -3.95 26.94
CA GLY A 498 7.97 -4.42 27.78
C GLY A 498 7.63 -3.53 28.97
N THR A 499 8.07 -2.26 29.01
CA THR A 499 7.69 -1.28 30.04
C THR A 499 6.37 -0.54 29.75
N GLY A 500 5.66 -0.89 28.68
CA GLY A 500 4.34 -0.31 28.37
C GLY A 500 4.33 0.99 27.55
N LYS A 501 5.44 1.33 26.87
CA LYS A 501 5.57 2.55 26.02
C LYS A 501 4.41 2.72 25.03
N THR A 502 4.12 1.69 24.23
CA THR A 502 3.05 1.71 23.22
C THR A 502 1.66 1.84 23.87
N THR A 503 1.43 1.12 24.97
CA THR A 503 0.18 1.20 25.74
C THR A 503 -0.08 2.62 26.25
N VAL A 504 0.95 3.26 26.82
CA VAL A 504 0.85 4.64 27.30
C VAL A 504 0.69 5.63 26.15
N ALA A 505 1.35 5.43 25.01
CA ALA A 505 1.19 6.30 23.85
C ALA A 505 -0.25 6.28 23.31
N ARG A 506 -0.89 5.10 23.32
CA ARG A 506 -2.30 4.93 22.97
C ARG A 506 -3.23 5.69 23.93
N LEU A 507 -2.99 5.55 25.23
CA LEU A 507 -3.74 6.28 26.26
C LEU A 507 -3.51 7.80 26.18
N LEU A 508 -2.29 8.23 25.88
CA LEU A 508 -1.95 9.64 25.68
C LEU A 508 -2.77 10.25 24.54
N GLY A 509 -2.90 9.55 23.40
CA GLY A 509 -3.76 9.99 22.31
C GLY A 509 -5.23 10.15 22.74
N ALA A 510 -5.76 9.17 23.48
CA ALA A 510 -7.12 9.24 24.02
C ALA A 510 -7.30 10.40 25.02
N ILE A 511 -6.32 10.67 25.87
CA ILE A 511 -6.30 11.82 26.79
C ILE A 511 -6.27 13.14 26.00
N TYR A 512 -5.45 13.23 24.95
CA TYR A 512 -5.39 14.43 24.09
C TYR A 512 -6.69 14.73 23.38
N ARG A 513 -7.41 13.68 22.95
CA ARG A 513 -8.78 13.84 22.40
C ARG A 513 -9.75 14.37 23.43
N GLU A 514 -9.76 13.79 24.62
CA GLU A 514 -10.66 14.19 25.69
C GLU A 514 -10.44 15.63 26.14
N LEU A 515 -9.18 16.08 26.12
CA LEU A 515 -8.80 17.46 26.42
C LEU A 515 -8.98 18.42 25.25
N GLU A 516 -9.47 17.94 24.10
CA GLU A 516 -9.64 18.70 22.85
C GLU A 516 -8.33 19.31 22.32
N ILE A 517 -7.19 18.73 22.70
CA ILE A 517 -5.87 19.08 22.17
C ILE A 517 -5.74 18.55 20.74
N LEU A 518 -6.23 17.33 20.51
CA LEU A 518 -6.25 16.68 19.21
C LEU A 518 -7.68 16.21 18.87
N PRO A 519 -8.13 16.31 17.62
CA PRO A 519 -9.52 16.00 17.26
C PRO A 519 -9.90 14.52 17.36
N THR A 520 -8.97 13.57 17.15
CA THR A 520 -9.29 12.12 17.09
C THR A 520 -8.52 11.28 18.10
N GLY A 521 -7.27 11.62 18.41
CA GLY A 521 -6.47 10.94 19.44
C GLY A 521 -6.09 9.49 19.14
N HIS A 522 -6.23 9.04 17.90
CA HIS A 522 -5.84 7.69 17.48
C HIS A 522 -4.30 7.55 17.47
N LEU A 523 -3.80 6.31 17.52
CA LEU A 523 -2.37 6.01 17.51
C LEU A 523 -1.98 5.39 16.17
N ILE A 524 -0.98 5.96 15.50
CA ILE A 524 -0.32 5.36 14.34
C ILE A 524 1.07 4.89 14.76
N GLU A 525 1.31 3.60 14.68
CA GLU A 525 2.61 3.00 14.97
C GLU A 525 3.46 2.94 13.70
N ALA A 526 4.73 3.31 13.83
CA ALA A 526 5.69 3.30 12.75
C ALA A 526 7.05 2.80 13.27
N ASP A 527 7.71 1.97 12.48
CA ASP A 527 9.11 1.60 12.67
C ASP A 527 9.97 2.23 11.55
N ARG A 528 11.25 1.87 11.49
CA ARG A 528 12.12 2.32 10.40
C ARG A 528 11.58 1.95 9.01
N SER A 529 11.03 0.75 8.82
CA SER A 529 10.53 0.28 7.52
C SER A 529 9.30 1.05 7.03
N ALA A 530 8.50 1.54 7.99
CA ALA A 530 7.32 2.36 7.74
C ALA A 530 7.67 3.78 7.29
N LEU A 531 8.82 4.32 7.72
CA LEU A 531 9.24 5.70 7.45
C LEU A 531 10.28 5.80 6.31
N VAL A 532 11.14 4.80 6.18
CA VAL A 532 12.27 4.80 5.24
C VAL A 532 11.90 4.02 3.98
N GLY A 533 12.15 4.65 2.82
CA GLY A 533 11.97 4.04 1.51
C GLY A 533 13.08 3.03 1.19
N GLU A 534 12.79 2.07 0.31
CA GLU A 534 13.80 1.13 -0.20
C GLU A 534 14.67 1.78 -1.30
N TYR A 535 14.22 2.92 -1.84
CA TYR A 535 14.83 3.64 -2.95
C TYR A 535 14.92 5.15 -2.66
N LEU A 536 15.91 5.85 -3.25
CA LEU A 536 16.11 7.30 -3.13
C LEU A 536 14.84 8.09 -3.49
N GLY A 537 14.46 9.05 -2.64
CA GLY A 537 13.31 9.94 -2.83
C GLY A 537 11.95 9.37 -2.40
N GLN A 538 11.87 8.09 -2.01
CA GLN A 538 10.63 7.52 -1.46
C GLN A 538 10.47 7.76 0.05
N THR A 539 11.57 7.99 0.76
CA THR A 539 11.58 8.15 2.21
C THR A 539 10.76 9.37 2.67
N ALA A 540 10.91 10.51 2.00
CA ALA A 540 10.11 11.69 2.30
C ALA A 540 8.60 11.47 2.08
N ILE A 541 8.23 10.64 1.09
CA ILE A 541 6.83 10.30 0.78
C ILE A 541 6.28 9.38 1.86
N LYS A 542 6.94 8.27 2.16
CA LYS A 542 6.53 7.34 3.23
C LYS A 542 6.40 8.03 4.58
N THR A 543 7.38 8.86 4.93
CA THR A 543 7.34 9.63 6.19
C THR A 543 6.12 10.56 6.21
N ARG A 544 5.82 11.23 5.09
CA ARG A 544 4.64 12.09 4.97
C ARG A 544 3.34 11.30 5.09
N GLU A 545 3.20 10.17 4.40
CA GLU A 545 2.00 9.32 4.49
C GLU A 545 1.71 8.87 5.93
N ARG A 546 2.77 8.54 6.69
CA ARG A 546 2.62 8.16 8.11
C ARG A 546 2.22 9.33 8.99
N VAL A 547 2.74 10.52 8.73
CA VAL A 547 2.31 11.75 9.44
C VAL A 547 0.88 12.12 9.07
N GLU A 548 0.52 12.05 7.79
CA GLU A 548 -0.85 12.31 7.31
C GLU A 548 -1.85 11.34 7.92
N ALA A 549 -1.49 10.06 8.02
CA ALA A 549 -2.28 9.06 8.73
C ALA A 549 -2.45 9.41 10.21
N ALA A 550 -1.45 10.03 10.84
CA ALA A 550 -1.46 10.40 12.26
C ALA A 550 -2.12 11.76 12.53
N LEU A 551 -2.60 12.48 11.50
CA LEU A 551 -3.23 13.78 11.66
C LEU A 551 -4.46 13.69 12.55
N GLY A 552 -4.47 14.51 13.59
CA GLY A 552 -5.47 14.50 14.64
C GLY A 552 -5.21 13.49 15.75
N GLY A 553 -4.11 12.75 15.69
CA GLY A 553 -3.72 11.69 16.62
C GLY A 553 -2.23 11.74 16.97
N VAL A 554 -1.67 10.57 17.33
CA VAL A 554 -0.30 10.40 17.78
C VAL A 554 0.45 9.50 16.81
N LEU A 555 1.56 9.99 16.24
CA LEU A 555 2.54 9.18 15.53
C LEU A 555 3.54 8.62 16.54
N PHE A 556 3.52 7.31 16.75
CA PHE A 556 4.44 6.58 17.62
C PHE A 556 5.52 5.92 16.78
N VAL A 557 6.77 6.38 16.92
CA VAL A 557 7.93 5.83 16.21
C VAL A 557 8.69 4.94 17.18
N ASP A 558 8.57 3.62 17.01
CA ASP A 558 9.32 2.67 17.84
C ASP A 558 10.77 2.52 17.36
N GLU A 559 11.66 2.29 18.31
CA GLU A 559 13.11 2.25 18.12
C GLU A 559 13.63 3.39 17.22
N ALA A 560 13.20 4.62 17.48
CA ALA A 560 13.45 5.78 16.61
C ALA A 560 14.94 6.04 16.32
N TYR A 561 15.82 5.66 17.26
CA TYR A 561 17.27 5.73 17.09
C TYR A 561 17.77 4.92 15.88
N ALA A 562 17.05 3.88 15.46
CA ALA A 562 17.34 3.10 14.26
C ALA A 562 17.37 3.96 12.99
N LEU A 563 16.70 5.11 12.96
CA LEU A 563 16.77 6.06 11.85
C LEU A 563 18.15 6.73 11.70
N SER A 564 19.00 6.67 12.73
CA SER A 564 20.31 7.34 12.77
C SER A 564 21.54 6.41 12.79
N GLN A 565 21.36 5.09 12.89
CA GLN A 565 22.47 4.18 13.21
C GLN A 565 23.45 3.87 12.06
N ASP A 566 23.16 4.24 10.81
CA ASP A 566 24.01 3.91 9.64
C ASP A 566 24.96 5.03 9.20
N ILE A 567 25.58 5.74 10.15
CA ILE A 567 26.58 6.80 9.84
C ILE A 567 27.90 6.19 9.30
N ARG A 568 28.14 4.88 9.46
CA ARG A 568 29.35 4.21 8.97
C ARG A 568 29.12 3.49 7.64
N GLY A 569 28.71 4.24 6.62
CA GLY A 569 28.71 3.79 5.23
C GLY A 569 27.44 4.10 4.45
N GLY A 570 27.20 5.37 4.15
CA GLY A 570 26.49 5.75 2.91
C GLY A 570 24.96 5.88 2.90
N ASP A 571 24.22 5.70 4.00
CA ASP A 571 22.75 5.78 3.96
C ASP A 571 22.20 7.20 4.24
N SER A 572 21.90 7.94 3.17
CA SER A 572 21.22 9.24 3.21
C SER A 572 19.75 9.16 3.62
N TYR A 573 19.16 7.96 3.63
CA TYR A 573 17.71 7.76 3.73
C TYR A 573 17.16 7.97 5.15
N GLY A 574 17.84 7.45 6.18
CA GLY A 574 17.40 7.65 7.57
C GLY A 574 17.40 9.13 7.97
N GLN A 575 18.42 9.87 7.54
CA GLN A 575 18.48 11.32 7.75
C GLN A 575 17.40 12.07 6.95
N GLU A 576 17.07 11.62 5.74
CA GLU A 576 15.97 12.16 4.95
C GLU A 576 14.61 11.99 5.67
N ALA A 577 14.38 10.84 6.32
CA ALA A 577 13.18 10.60 7.12
C ALA A 577 13.11 11.57 8.31
N ILE A 578 14.22 11.73 9.05
CA ILE A 578 14.30 12.65 10.19
C ILE A 578 14.04 14.10 9.74
N ASN A 579 14.69 14.55 8.66
CA ASN A 579 14.51 15.90 8.14
C ASN A 579 13.07 16.15 7.68
N SER A 580 12.46 15.16 7.03
CA SER A 580 11.06 15.23 6.60
C SER A 580 10.12 15.29 7.79
N LEU A 581 10.35 14.46 8.82
CA LEU A 581 9.58 14.47 10.06
C LEU A 581 9.69 15.82 10.79
N VAL A 582 10.90 16.37 10.94
CA VAL A 582 11.12 17.68 11.57
C VAL A 582 10.39 18.79 10.81
N LYS A 583 10.44 18.78 9.48
CA LYS A 583 9.70 19.74 8.66
C LYS A 583 8.18 19.65 8.91
N LEU A 584 7.65 18.43 8.95
CA LEU A 584 6.21 18.22 9.18
C LEU A 584 5.80 18.59 10.62
N MET A 585 6.66 18.36 11.61
CA MET A 585 6.45 18.85 12.98
C MET A 585 6.38 20.38 13.03
N ASP A 586 7.14 21.09 12.19
CA ASP A 586 7.08 22.55 12.09
C ASP A 586 5.86 23.08 11.32
N ASP A 587 5.49 22.41 10.23
CA ASP A 587 4.39 22.81 9.35
C ASP A 587 3.02 22.48 9.97
N GLN A 588 2.95 21.50 10.88
CA GLN A 588 1.70 20.97 11.43
C GLN A 588 1.71 20.83 12.98
N ARG A 589 2.34 21.80 13.68
CA ARG A 589 2.60 21.78 15.14
C ARG A 589 1.43 21.35 16.03
N ASP A 590 0.24 21.84 15.75
CA ASP A 590 -0.96 21.62 16.58
C ASP A 590 -1.89 20.53 16.02
N SER A 591 -1.50 19.90 14.92
CA SER A 591 -2.38 18.97 14.20
C SER A 591 -2.13 17.51 14.58
N PHE A 592 -0.98 17.17 15.17
CA PHE A 592 -0.65 15.82 15.61
C PHE A 592 0.47 15.83 16.65
N ALA A 593 0.60 14.75 17.42
CA ALA A 593 1.72 14.56 18.34
C ALA A 593 2.70 13.51 17.79
N VAL A 594 3.98 13.65 18.10
CA VAL A 594 5.02 12.65 17.77
C VAL A 594 5.58 12.09 19.07
N VAL A 595 5.59 10.77 19.21
CA VAL A 595 6.22 10.06 20.33
C VAL A 595 7.35 9.21 19.77
N LEU A 596 8.59 9.60 20.08
CA LEU A 596 9.78 8.87 19.67
C LEU A 596 10.19 7.91 20.79
N ALA A 597 10.08 6.60 20.55
CA ALA A 597 10.36 5.58 21.55
C ALA A 597 11.69 4.87 21.31
N GLY A 598 12.37 4.47 22.39
CA GLY A 598 13.59 3.67 22.30
C GLY A 598 14.30 3.43 23.63
N TYR A 599 15.49 2.84 23.57
CA TYR A 599 16.33 2.62 24.75
C TYR A 599 17.00 3.92 25.22
N PRO A 600 17.21 4.13 26.52
CA PRO A 600 17.74 5.38 27.05
C PRO A 600 19.05 5.84 26.39
N ALA A 601 20.06 4.98 26.33
CA ALA A 601 21.38 5.35 25.81
C ALA A 601 21.40 5.64 24.28
N PRO A 602 20.81 4.79 23.41
CA PRO A 602 20.68 5.11 21.98
C PRO A 602 19.85 6.36 21.67
N MET A 603 18.81 6.63 22.46
CA MET A 603 17.93 7.79 22.23
C MET A 603 18.63 9.12 22.49
N GLU A 604 19.55 9.19 23.46
CA GLU A 604 20.32 10.39 23.72
C GLU A 604 21.20 10.77 22.52
N GLY A 605 21.92 9.79 21.95
CA GLY A 605 22.70 10.00 20.72
C GLY A 605 21.84 10.32 19.49
N PHE A 606 20.64 9.72 19.39
CA PHE A 606 19.70 10.01 18.30
C PHE A 606 19.22 11.47 18.31
N LEU A 607 18.86 12.01 19.47
CA LEU A 607 18.42 13.40 19.58
C LEU A 607 19.55 14.39 19.24
N ASP A 608 20.79 14.04 19.54
CA ASP A 608 21.96 14.86 19.22
C ASP A 608 22.32 14.85 17.71
N THR A 609 21.79 13.89 16.96
CA THR A 609 22.03 13.78 15.51
C THR A 609 21.31 14.87 14.72
N ASN A 610 20.24 15.47 15.27
CA ASN A 610 19.50 16.54 14.60
C ASN A 610 19.06 17.63 15.60
N PRO A 611 19.70 18.83 15.58
CA PRO A 611 19.31 19.95 16.43
C PRO A 611 17.85 20.39 16.24
N GLY A 612 17.33 20.24 15.01
CA GLY A 612 15.92 20.45 14.70
C GLY A 612 15.04 19.53 15.54
N LEU A 613 15.30 18.23 15.50
CA LEU A 613 14.53 17.26 16.30
C LEU A 613 14.59 17.57 17.80
N ARG A 614 15.80 17.81 18.34
CA ARG A 614 16.01 18.10 19.77
C ARG A 614 15.24 19.35 20.24
N SER A 615 15.10 20.36 19.37
CA SER A 615 14.39 21.59 19.71
C SER A 615 12.86 21.51 19.62
N ARG A 616 12.29 20.54 18.87
CA ARG A 616 10.83 20.35 18.76
C ARG A 616 10.28 19.33 19.77
N VAL A 617 11.14 18.46 20.30
CA VAL A 617 10.80 17.56 21.41
C VAL A 617 10.74 18.37 22.70
N SER A 618 9.55 18.50 23.28
CA SER A 618 9.33 19.32 24.47
C SER A 618 9.72 18.60 25.76
N ARG A 619 9.62 17.26 25.78
CA ARG A 619 9.74 16.43 26.99
C ARG A 619 10.27 15.03 26.71
N THR A 620 10.95 14.46 27.70
CA THR A 620 11.36 13.04 27.72
C THR A 620 10.71 12.35 28.91
N LEU A 621 9.97 11.26 28.66
CA LEU A 621 9.40 10.40 29.68
C LEU A 621 10.27 9.14 29.83
N VAL A 622 10.66 8.85 31.07
CA VAL A 622 11.45 7.66 31.41
C VAL A 622 10.51 6.58 31.94
N PHE A 623 10.50 5.44 31.26
CA PHE A 623 9.78 4.22 31.61
C PHE A 623 10.74 3.31 32.37
N GLU A 624 10.67 3.41 33.69
CA GLU A 624 11.44 2.58 34.62
C GLU A 624 11.04 1.10 34.50
N ASP A 625 11.98 0.21 34.81
CA ASP A 625 11.69 -1.22 34.91
C ASP A 625 10.71 -1.47 36.05
N TYR A 626 9.75 -2.36 35.81
CA TYR A 626 8.78 -2.74 36.83
C TYR A 626 9.46 -3.52 37.96
N THR A 627 8.96 -3.36 39.18
CA THR A 627 9.36 -4.26 40.28
C THR A 627 8.75 -5.66 40.10
N ASP A 628 9.27 -6.65 40.80
CA ASP A 628 8.76 -8.02 40.70
C ASP A 628 7.31 -8.11 41.19
N GLU A 629 6.92 -7.30 42.17
CA GLU A 629 5.55 -7.17 42.65
C GLU A 629 4.63 -6.51 41.62
N GLU A 630 5.12 -5.51 40.90
CA GLU A 630 4.36 -4.86 39.81
C GLU A 630 4.18 -5.81 38.63
N LEU A 631 5.23 -6.55 38.25
CA LEU A 631 5.17 -7.58 37.21
C LEU A 631 4.23 -8.72 37.59
N ALA A 632 4.19 -9.13 38.86
CA ALA A 632 3.24 -10.13 39.33
C ALA A 632 1.79 -9.65 39.17
N LYS A 633 1.50 -8.38 39.47
CA LYS A 633 0.17 -7.79 39.21
C LYS A 633 -0.15 -7.71 37.72
N ILE A 634 0.80 -7.32 36.88
CA ILE A 634 0.65 -7.34 35.42
C ILE A 634 0.38 -8.75 34.91
N ALA A 635 1.05 -9.76 35.46
CA ALA A 635 0.82 -11.16 35.12
C ALA A 635 -0.60 -11.59 35.50
N HIS A 636 -1.11 -11.18 36.66
CA HIS A 636 -2.50 -11.41 37.05
C HIS A 636 -3.49 -10.81 36.05
N ASP A 637 -3.26 -9.58 35.59
CA ASP A 637 -4.10 -8.94 34.57
C ASP A 637 -4.06 -9.70 33.24
N PHE A 638 -2.87 -10.13 32.78
CA PHE A 638 -2.74 -10.93 31.56
C PHE A 638 -3.46 -12.28 31.66
N VAL A 639 -3.36 -12.96 32.80
CA VAL A 639 -4.07 -14.22 33.04
C VAL A 639 -5.58 -14.00 32.97
N ALA A 640 -6.10 -12.96 33.64
CA ALA A 640 -7.52 -12.63 33.64
C ALA A 640 -8.03 -12.24 32.24
N GLN A 641 -7.28 -11.44 31.49
CA GLN A 641 -7.63 -11.03 30.12
C GLN A 641 -7.70 -12.21 29.14
N ASN A 642 -6.87 -13.24 29.35
CA ASN A 642 -6.90 -14.47 28.56
C ASN A 642 -7.95 -15.48 29.06
N GLY A 643 -8.79 -15.11 30.03
CA GLY A 643 -9.85 -15.96 30.57
C GLY A 643 -9.35 -17.06 31.51
N TYR A 644 -8.13 -16.96 32.01
CA TYR A 644 -7.54 -17.86 32.99
C TYR A 644 -7.62 -17.29 34.42
N GLN A 645 -7.36 -18.12 35.42
CA GLN A 645 -7.24 -17.76 36.83
C GLN A 645 -6.05 -18.48 37.45
N LEU A 646 -5.21 -17.75 38.18
CA LEU A 646 -4.17 -18.35 39.02
C LEU A 646 -4.82 -18.92 40.29
N ASP A 647 -4.47 -20.15 40.66
CA ASP A 647 -4.79 -20.65 42.00
C ASP A 647 -3.95 -19.93 43.07
N GLU A 648 -4.31 -20.13 44.34
CA GLU A 648 -3.68 -19.43 45.47
C GLU A 648 -2.17 -19.73 45.59
N ASN A 649 -1.75 -20.94 45.22
CA ASN A 649 -0.35 -21.34 45.28
C ASN A 649 0.45 -20.78 44.11
N ALA A 650 -0.14 -20.72 42.92
CA ALA A 650 0.42 -20.13 41.72
C ALA A 650 0.62 -18.62 41.91
N ALA A 651 -0.39 -17.93 42.45
CA ALA A 651 -0.30 -16.50 42.77
C ALA A 651 0.84 -16.19 43.77
N LYS A 652 1.01 -17.03 44.81
CA LYS A 652 2.11 -16.89 45.79
C LYS A 652 3.48 -17.20 45.19
N LYS A 653 3.57 -18.15 44.25
CA LYS A 653 4.82 -18.57 43.61
C LYS A 653 5.29 -17.59 42.53
N LEU A 654 4.35 -16.90 41.88
CA LEU A 654 4.60 -16.03 40.73
C LEU A 654 5.70 -14.96 40.93
N PRO A 655 5.76 -14.18 42.03
CA PRO A 655 6.84 -13.21 42.23
C PRO A 655 8.24 -13.86 42.28
N SER A 656 8.36 -15.03 42.93
CA SER A 656 9.64 -15.75 43.02
C SER A 656 10.12 -16.29 41.67
N VAL A 657 9.18 -16.69 40.82
CA VAL A 657 9.46 -17.15 39.45
C VAL A 657 9.91 -15.97 38.57
N ILE A 658 9.26 -14.81 38.71
CA ILE A 658 9.66 -13.58 37.99
C ILE A 658 11.06 -13.14 38.43
N ALA A 659 11.36 -13.17 39.73
CA ALA A 659 12.68 -12.82 40.25
C ALA A 659 13.78 -13.77 39.72
N ALA A 660 13.49 -15.08 39.66
CA ALA A 660 14.38 -16.07 39.07
C ALA A 660 14.58 -15.83 37.56
N LEU A 661 13.50 -15.56 36.82
CA LEU A 661 13.53 -15.24 35.40
C LEU A 661 14.36 -13.98 35.12
N ARG A 662 14.18 -12.92 35.91
CA ARG A 662 14.98 -11.69 35.82
C ARG A 662 16.46 -11.96 36.06
N THR A 663 16.78 -12.80 37.04
CA THR A 663 18.16 -13.18 37.33
C THR A 663 18.78 -14.00 36.18
N ALA A 664 18.00 -14.92 35.60
CA ALA A 664 18.45 -15.77 34.50
C ALA A 664 18.66 -14.98 33.19
N GLU A 665 17.73 -14.08 32.85
CA GLU A 665 17.82 -13.26 31.63
C GLU A 665 18.78 -12.07 31.77
N GLY A 666 19.01 -11.60 33.00
CA GLY A 666 19.93 -10.52 33.32
C GLY A 666 19.65 -9.27 32.49
N ARG A 667 20.60 -8.91 31.62
CA ARG A 667 20.48 -7.72 30.74
C ARG A 667 19.45 -7.88 29.61
N ASN A 668 19.01 -9.10 29.31
CA ASN A 668 18.03 -9.38 28.27
C ASN A 668 16.60 -9.39 28.81
N PHE A 669 16.41 -9.15 30.10
CA PHE A 669 15.09 -9.16 30.72
C PHE A 669 14.19 -8.05 30.15
N GLY A 670 13.07 -8.45 29.55
CA GLY A 670 12.15 -7.59 28.80
C GLY A 670 10.88 -7.20 29.56
N ASN A 671 10.90 -7.14 30.89
CA ASN A 671 9.76 -6.76 31.73
C ASN A 671 8.47 -7.54 31.39
N ALA A 672 7.36 -6.86 31.08
CA ALA A 672 6.09 -7.50 30.76
C ALA A 672 6.16 -8.41 29.51
N ARG A 673 7.15 -8.21 28.63
CA ARG A 673 7.41 -9.13 27.49
C ARG A 673 7.93 -10.47 27.99
N SER A 674 8.87 -10.48 28.94
CA SER A 674 9.37 -11.72 29.57
C SER A 674 8.27 -12.41 30.38
N VAL A 675 7.44 -11.65 31.09
CA VAL A 675 6.27 -12.18 31.80
C VAL A 675 5.26 -12.82 30.84
N ARG A 676 5.01 -12.22 29.67
CA ARG A 676 4.15 -12.82 28.65
C ARG A 676 4.70 -14.16 28.16
N GLY A 677 6.01 -14.22 27.88
CA GLY A 677 6.68 -15.48 27.52
C GLY A 677 6.57 -16.55 28.61
N LEU A 678 6.74 -16.17 29.88
CA LEU A 678 6.52 -17.05 31.03
C LEU A 678 5.09 -17.61 31.05
N LEU A 679 4.08 -16.76 30.87
CA LEU A 679 2.68 -17.18 30.88
C LEU A 679 2.31 -18.06 29.67
N GLU A 680 2.86 -17.79 28.49
CA GLU A 680 2.72 -18.68 27.33
C GLU A 680 3.26 -20.09 27.61
N GLY A 681 4.42 -20.17 28.28
CA GLY A 681 4.95 -21.43 28.79
C GLY A 681 3.99 -22.10 29.78
N ALA A 682 3.42 -21.32 30.69
CA ALA A 682 2.47 -21.82 31.69
C ALA A 682 1.17 -22.35 31.07
N TYR A 683 0.62 -21.69 30.04
CA TYR A 683 -0.56 -22.19 29.33
C TYR A 683 -0.28 -23.53 28.64
N LYS A 684 0.91 -23.70 28.04
CA LYS A 684 1.34 -24.97 27.42
C LYS A 684 1.55 -26.08 28.47
N ALA A 685 2.14 -25.74 29.62
CA ALA A 685 2.35 -26.67 30.73
C ALA A 685 1.01 -27.16 31.29
N GLN A 686 0.06 -26.24 31.49
CA GLN A 686 -1.29 -26.55 31.95
C GLN A 686 -2.02 -27.48 30.96
N ALA A 687 -2.01 -27.16 29.66
CA ALA A 687 -2.61 -28.02 28.64
C ALA A 687 -2.01 -29.44 28.66
N SER A 688 -0.67 -29.53 28.80
CA SER A 688 0.03 -30.81 28.88
C SER A 688 -0.35 -31.61 30.14
N ARG A 689 -0.49 -30.95 31.29
CA ARG A 689 -0.96 -31.57 32.53
C ARG A 689 -2.37 -32.13 32.38
N LEU A 690 -3.29 -31.31 31.87
CA LEU A 690 -4.70 -31.71 31.73
C LEU A 690 -4.86 -32.89 30.77
N MET A 691 -4.06 -32.95 29.70
CA MET A 691 -4.04 -34.09 28.78
C MET A 691 -3.47 -35.36 29.44
N ARG A 692 -2.44 -35.24 30.29
CA ARG A 692 -1.87 -36.38 31.04
C ARG A 692 -2.82 -36.93 32.11
N ALA A 693 -3.71 -36.11 32.66
CA ALA A 693 -4.72 -36.52 33.63
C ALA A 693 -5.82 -37.45 33.03
N GLY A 694 -5.87 -37.61 31.70
CA GLY A 694 -6.52 -38.74 31.03
C GLY A 694 -8.04 -38.64 30.83
N LYS A 695 -8.69 -37.52 31.18
CA LYS A 695 -10.12 -37.27 30.92
C LYS A 695 -10.43 -35.80 30.62
N PRO A 696 -9.93 -35.23 29.51
CA PRO A 696 -10.18 -33.83 29.15
C PRO A 696 -11.68 -33.53 28.93
N GLU A 697 -12.48 -34.52 28.53
CA GLU A 697 -13.92 -34.38 28.27
C GLU A 697 -14.78 -34.24 29.54
N THR A 698 -14.21 -34.54 30.72
CA THR A 698 -14.93 -34.45 32.01
C THR A 698 -14.57 -33.19 32.81
N LEU A 699 -13.65 -32.36 32.31
CA LEU A 699 -13.20 -31.15 32.99
C LEU A 699 -14.21 -30.01 32.79
N ASP A 700 -14.49 -29.29 33.87
CA ASP A 700 -15.37 -28.12 33.78
C ASP A 700 -14.63 -26.87 33.26
N LYS A 701 -15.39 -25.82 32.92
CA LYS A 701 -14.83 -24.56 32.40
C LYS A 701 -13.88 -23.89 33.40
N GLY A 702 -14.11 -24.03 34.70
CA GLY A 702 -13.25 -23.50 35.76
C GLY A 702 -11.91 -24.23 35.84
N GLU A 703 -11.91 -25.55 35.70
CA GLU A 703 -10.70 -26.38 35.68
C GLU A 703 -9.86 -26.13 34.43
N LEU A 704 -10.50 -25.98 33.27
CA LEU A 704 -9.84 -25.63 32.00
C LEU A 704 -9.21 -24.23 32.01
N SER A 705 -9.69 -23.33 32.87
CA SER A 705 -9.18 -21.96 32.99
C SER A 705 -8.25 -21.76 34.20
N ARG A 706 -7.94 -22.80 34.98
CA ARG A 706 -7.09 -22.67 36.17
C ARG A 706 -5.63 -22.99 35.88
N LEU A 707 -4.73 -22.10 36.29
CA LEU A 707 -3.28 -22.29 36.34
C LEU A 707 -2.84 -22.59 37.78
N ALA A 708 -2.07 -23.67 37.97
CA ALA A 708 -1.52 -24.07 39.25
C ALA A 708 -0.01 -23.78 39.34
N ALA A 709 0.54 -23.88 40.55
CA ALA A 709 1.95 -23.54 40.82
C ALA A 709 2.98 -24.39 40.03
N GLU A 710 2.61 -25.59 39.60
CA GLU A 710 3.45 -26.45 38.76
C GLU A 710 3.49 -26.01 37.28
N ASP A 711 2.48 -25.26 36.82
CA ASP A 711 2.41 -24.78 35.44
C ASP A 711 3.38 -23.61 35.21
N LEU A 712 3.70 -22.83 36.25
CA LEU A 712 4.60 -21.67 36.18
C LEU A 712 6.09 -22.05 36.05
N GLY A 713 6.43 -23.33 35.98
CA GLY A 713 7.81 -23.83 35.94
C GLY A 713 8.52 -23.78 37.30
N ASP A 714 9.73 -24.33 37.36
CA ASP A 714 10.57 -24.33 38.57
C ASP A 714 11.64 -23.23 38.48
N PRO A 715 11.84 -22.39 39.51
CA PRO A 715 12.77 -21.26 39.47
C PRO A 715 14.25 -21.68 39.34
N SER A 716 14.54 -22.98 39.37
CA SER A 716 15.87 -23.60 39.37
C SER A 716 16.30 -24.20 38.02
N THR A 717 15.42 -24.26 37.01
CA THR A 717 15.73 -24.83 35.68
C THR A 717 15.58 -23.77 34.59
N PRO A 718 16.66 -23.07 34.21
CA PRO A 718 16.64 -22.23 33.02
C PRO A 718 16.82 -23.12 31.79
N GLY A 719 15.79 -23.20 30.92
CA GLY A 719 15.95 -23.69 29.54
C GLY A 719 15.28 -25.00 29.14
N SER A 720 14.04 -25.26 29.56
CA SER A 720 13.18 -26.21 28.82
C SER A 720 11.73 -25.74 28.75
N ALA A 721 11.46 -24.80 27.86
CA ALA A 721 10.12 -24.54 27.31
C ALA A 721 10.24 -24.01 25.89
#